data_AF-A0A228Q0Y1-F1
#
_entry.id   AF-A0A228Q0Y1-F1
#
_cell.length_a   1.000
_cell.length_b   1.000
_cell.length_c   1.000
_cell.angle_alpha   90.00
_cell.angle_beta   90.00
_cell.angle_gamma   90.00
#
_symmetry.space_group_name_H-M   'P 1'
#
loop_
_entity.id
_entity.type
_entity.pdbx_description
1 polymer ?
#
loop_
_entity_poly.entity_id
_entity_poly.type
_entity_poly.pdbx_seq_one_letter_code
_entity_poly.pdbx_strand_id
1 'polypeptide(L)'
;MIVPDRATHADDRLLDAAPAHGTPRHGLLERGRNCDTIRGADRFAMLVDGDAYFSTLRAALLRARHTVFIVGWDVDSRMRLAPGGADDTLPDTLAAFLHALASARHNLRIYVLAWDFAMIYALERDWPPVYRAGWRAHRGIRFRLDDAHPRGASHHQKLVVIDDRLAFVGGLDLTRARWDTPAHAADDPRRRDEHGMPYGPFHDVHAMFDGDAAAAIGEQARARWLQACGRPIAIRARRHLDRADDEDPWPPDARVDVRDVRLGIAYTAPRHGGREPVLQVRALVEDAIRAAQRHLYVENQYFTAAVVREALSARLADAHGPDVTVVAPRVQSGWLQEATMGVLRARLHATLAAADRFDRYRLLYPHVDGLGDACVNVHSKVAIVDDECIVIGSANLNNRSMLLDTECCIALVAAGDARIRGAIARMRERLLAEHLGTTPDAVADAFACGERPNVVLDRLRAKPGRTLRTLDPAVSPQFEALVPVSARLDPEQPIEPDRFVREFVPHEQHRSLTARFFVLGAIVLAIAALALAWRFTPLGEHLNVASLSHALAGIARLPAAPALLLAAYVVAATFAVPITLLIAATGLVFGAWPGFAYAGIGSMAAAAATYALGRWLGRDAVRRLAGPRANRLSEHIGRRGVVAMAVLRLLPIAPFTVVNLVAGASHIGLRDFLIGTALGMLPGIVLTVTFAHQLTAALSHPGPGAFAWLAAIGLVLVGVSILLVRVLRRWR
;
A
#
# COMPACT_ATOMS: atom_id res chain seq x y z
N MET A 1 -52.11 -36.58 -17.64
CA MET A 1 -50.99 -36.52 -16.66
C MET A 1 -49.86 -35.79 -17.36
N ILE A 2 -49.26 -34.79 -16.71
CA ILE A 2 -48.28 -33.83 -17.23
C ILE A 2 -48.91 -32.67 -18.04
N VAL A 3 -48.94 -31.49 -17.42
CA VAL A 3 -49.32 -30.20 -18.00
C VAL A 3 -48.04 -29.51 -18.50
N PRO A 4 -48.00 -28.98 -19.74
CA PRO A 4 -46.85 -28.26 -20.26
C PRO A 4 -46.94 -26.74 -20.02
N ASP A 5 -45.76 -26.17 -19.80
CA ASP A 5 -45.25 -24.82 -20.08
C ASP A 5 -46.22 -23.63 -20.26
N ARG A 6 -46.08 -22.63 -19.38
CA ARG A 6 -46.54 -21.25 -19.62
C ARG A 6 -45.36 -20.31 -19.39
N ALA A 7 -44.69 -19.97 -20.47
CA ALA A 7 -43.86 -18.79 -20.59
C ALA A 7 -44.42 -17.89 -21.71
N THR A 8 -44.16 -16.60 -21.53
CA THR A 8 -44.19 -15.47 -22.48
C THR A 8 -45.49 -14.69 -22.72
N HIS A 9 -45.31 -13.36 -22.65
CA HIS A 9 -46.17 -12.21 -22.98
C HIS A 9 -47.11 -11.64 -21.90
N ALA A 10 -46.60 -10.65 -21.16
CA ALA A 10 -47.04 -9.24 -21.23
C ALA A 10 -46.50 -8.44 -20.03
N ASP A 11 -45.47 -7.62 -20.23
CA ASP A 11 -45.52 -6.15 -20.03
C ASP A 11 -44.13 -5.56 -20.32
N ASP A 12 -43.86 -5.37 -21.61
CA ASP A 12 -42.63 -4.77 -22.14
C ASP A 12 -42.88 -3.28 -22.41
N ARG A 13 -43.33 -2.56 -21.37
CA ARG A 13 -43.55 -1.10 -21.41
C ARG A 13 -43.26 -0.52 -20.05
N LEU A 14 -41.98 -0.27 -19.76
CA LEU A 14 -41.47 0.73 -18.79
C LEU A 14 -39.93 0.78 -18.84
N LEU A 15 -39.35 0.97 -20.03
CA LEU A 15 -37.91 1.25 -20.20
C LEU A 15 -37.61 2.37 -21.21
N ASP A 16 -38.57 3.28 -21.45
CA ASP A 16 -38.35 4.52 -22.21
C ASP A 16 -38.65 5.77 -21.36
N ALA A 17 -38.11 5.81 -20.14
CA ALA A 17 -37.92 7.08 -19.45
C ALA A 17 -36.60 7.68 -19.96
N ALA A 18 -36.71 8.55 -20.96
CA ALA A 18 -35.63 9.34 -21.53
C ALA A 18 -34.69 9.91 -20.43
N PRO A 19 -33.35 9.79 -20.56
CA PRO A 19 -32.46 10.48 -19.65
C PRO A 19 -32.55 11.99 -19.92
N ALA A 20 -33.00 12.74 -18.91
CA ALA A 20 -33.12 14.18 -18.95
C ALA A 20 -31.81 14.87 -19.39
N HIS A 21 -31.97 15.84 -20.28
CA HIS A 21 -30.93 16.60 -20.98
C HIS A 21 -29.90 17.25 -20.05
N GLY A 22 -28.64 16.81 -20.16
CA GLY A 22 -27.46 17.62 -19.82
C GLY A 22 -26.69 17.92 -21.10
N THR A 23 -26.18 19.14 -21.26
CA THR A 23 -25.29 19.46 -22.38
C THR A 23 -24.12 18.47 -22.38
N PRO A 24 -23.78 17.82 -23.52
CA PRO A 24 -22.66 16.89 -23.57
C PRO A 24 -21.32 17.58 -23.24
N ARG A 25 -21.29 18.93 -23.33
CA ARG A 25 -20.16 19.77 -22.96
C ARG A 25 -20.54 20.89 -21.97
N HIS A 26 -19.58 21.31 -21.14
CA HIS A 26 -19.62 22.51 -20.29
C HIS A 26 -18.21 23.09 -20.18
N GLY A 27 -17.93 24.14 -20.94
CA GLY A 27 -16.56 24.66 -21.09
C GLY A 27 -15.62 23.55 -21.59
N LEU A 28 -14.56 23.26 -20.82
CA LEU A 28 -13.58 22.20 -21.12
C LEU A 28 -14.15 20.78 -20.94
N LEU A 29 -15.24 20.62 -20.19
CA LEU A 29 -15.75 19.31 -19.81
C LEU A 29 -16.58 18.70 -20.94
N GLU A 30 -16.35 17.43 -21.20
CA GLU A 30 -17.08 16.60 -22.16
C GLU A 30 -17.45 15.26 -21.51
N ARG A 31 -18.76 15.04 -21.36
CA ARG A 31 -19.32 13.86 -20.71
C ARG A 31 -18.98 12.60 -21.51
N GLY A 32 -18.51 11.57 -20.80
CA GLY A 32 -18.09 10.29 -21.38
C GLY A 32 -16.63 10.26 -21.86
N ARG A 33 -15.96 11.42 -21.95
CA ARG A 33 -14.55 11.53 -22.35
C ARG A 33 -13.66 11.91 -21.17
N ASN A 34 -13.77 13.16 -20.71
CA ASN A 34 -12.91 13.71 -19.64
C ASN A 34 -13.65 13.89 -18.31
N CYS A 35 -14.94 13.56 -18.28
CA CYS A 35 -15.71 13.38 -17.05
C CYS A 35 -16.79 12.31 -17.29
N ASP A 36 -17.21 11.62 -16.24
CA ASP A 36 -18.34 10.70 -16.26
C ASP A 36 -19.66 11.47 -16.39
N THR A 37 -19.75 12.56 -15.63
CA THR A 37 -20.97 13.33 -15.48
C THR A 37 -20.69 14.80 -15.19
N ILE A 38 -21.67 15.64 -15.51
CA ILE A 38 -21.73 17.06 -15.17
C ILE A 38 -23.00 17.25 -14.33
N ARG A 39 -22.85 17.75 -13.10
CA ARG A 39 -23.94 17.85 -12.11
C ARG A 39 -23.97 19.21 -11.43
N GLY A 40 -25.16 19.66 -11.03
CA GLY A 40 -25.34 20.90 -10.29
C GLY A 40 -24.93 20.77 -8.82
N ALA A 41 -24.40 21.85 -8.25
CA ALA A 41 -24.21 22.04 -6.82
C ALA A 41 -24.65 23.46 -6.45
N ASP A 42 -25.38 23.59 -5.34
CA ASP A 42 -25.88 24.88 -4.87
C ASP A 42 -24.76 25.66 -4.16
N ARG A 43 -23.82 24.94 -3.55
CA ARG A 43 -22.63 25.47 -2.86
C ARG A 43 -21.40 24.65 -3.21
N PHE A 44 -20.30 25.35 -3.41
CA PHE A 44 -18.96 24.78 -3.55
C PHE A 44 -17.98 25.54 -2.65
N ALA A 45 -17.04 24.80 -2.05
CA ALA A 45 -15.97 25.33 -1.23
C ALA A 45 -14.67 24.53 -1.42
N MET A 46 -13.55 25.23 -1.48
CA MET A 46 -12.21 24.65 -1.38
C MET A 46 -11.68 24.80 0.03
N LEU A 47 -11.41 23.65 0.67
CA LEU A 47 -10.84 23.53 2.00
C LEU A 47 -9.34 23.27 1.85
N VAL A 48 -8.51 24.10 2.49
CA VAL A 48 -7.05 23.99 2.43
C VAL A 48 -6.52 23.50 3.75
N ASP A 49 -5.69 22.46 3.68
CA ASP A 49 -5.12 21.69 4.77
C ASP A 49 -6.10 20.91 5.65
N GLY A 50 -5.53 20.05 6.49
CA GLY A 50 -6.27 19.15 7.35
C GLY A 50 -7.10 19.86 8.41
N ASP A 51 -6.69 21.04 8.90
CA ASP A 51 -7.46 21.79 9.89
C ASP A 51 -8.82 22.24 9.33
N ALA A 52 -8.82 22.89 8.16
CA ALA A 52 -10.06 23.33 7.52
C ALA A 52 -10.95 22.13 7.13
N TYR A 53 -10.36 21.07 6.56
CA TYR A 53 -11.12 19.90 6.15
C TYR A 53 -11.70 19.13 7.35
N PHE A 54 -10.88 18.73 8.32
CA PHE A 54 -11.31 17.84 9.39
C PHE A 54 -12.27 18.52 10.38
N SER A 55 -12.08 19.80 10.68
CA SER A 55 -13.02 20.57 11.51
C SER A 55 -14.39 20.70 10.83
N THR A 56 -14.41 21.08 9.54
CA THR A 56 -15.63 21.18 8.73
C THR A 56 -16.32 19.82 8.59
N LEU A 57 -15.55 18.75 8.38
CA LEU A 57 -16.08 17.39 8.30
C LEU A 57 -16.71 16.96 9.64
N ARG A 58 -16.08 17.26 10.79
CA ARG A 58 -16.64 16.95 12.10
C ARG A 58 -17.98 17.67 12.30
N ALA A 59 -18.04 18.96 11.98
CA ALA A 59 -19.26 19.76 12.03
C ALA A 59 -20.36 19.23 11.10
N ALA A 60 -20.01 18.72 9.91
CA ALA A 60 -20.96 18.12 8.99
C ALA A 60 -21.47 16.75 9.49
N LEU A 61 -20.59 15.91 10.04
CA LEU A 61 -20.96 14.60 10.61
C LEU A 61 -21.88 14.74 11.83
N LEU A 62 -21.72 15.81 12.61
CA LEU A 62 -22.67 16.20 13.67
C LEU A 62 -24.09 16.46 13.13
N ARG A 63 -24.27 16.67 11.82
CA ARG A 63 -25.58 16.96 11.22
C ARG A 63 -26.17 15.77 10.44
N ALA A 64 -25.38 14.72 10.21
CA ALA A 64 -25.77 13.52 9.47
C ALA A 64 -26.97 12.78 10.10
N ARG A 65 -27.99 12.43 9.29
CA ARG A 65 -29.25 11.82 9.78
C ARG A 65 -29.46 10.37 9.32
N HIS A 66 -29.06 10.03 8.10
CA HIS A 66 -29.42 8.76 7.46
C HIS A 66 -28.20 7.94 7.05
N THR A 67 -27.27 8.54 6.31
CA THR A 67 -26.14 7.83 5.71
C THR A 67 -24.85 8.63 5.79
N VAL A 68 -23.77 7.92 6.06
CA VAL A 68 -22.41 8.44 5.89
C VAL A 68 -21.61 7.38 5.13
N PHE A 69 -21.01 7.77 4.02
CA PHE A 69 -20.03 6.96 3.30
C PHE A 69 -18.65 7.57 3.51
N ILE A 70 -17.69 6.78 3.95
CA ILE A 70 -16.28 7.13 4.06
C ILE A 70 -15.52 6.14 3.18
N VAL A 71 -14.89 6.64 2.13
CA VAL A 71 -14.10 5.87 1.17
C VAL A 71 -12.69 6.46 1.18
N GLY A 72 -11.67 5.64 1.41
CA GLY A 72 -10.30 6.12 1.56
C GLY A 72 -9.27 5.10 1.11
N TRP A 73 -8.11 5.59 0.70
CA TRP A 73 -6.92 4.74 0.60
C TRP A 73 -6.60 4.21 2.00
N ASP A 74 -6.61 5.07 3.02
CA ASP A 74 -6.48 4.70 4.44
C ASP A 74 -7.61 5.28 5.30
N VAL A 75 -7.98 4.58 6.36
CA VAL A 75 -8.90 5.11 7.39
C VAL A 75 -8.47 4.60 8.76
N ASP A 76 -7.81 5.45 9.55
CA ASP A 76 -7.40 5.12 10.93
C ASP A 76 -8.48 5.48 11.94
N SER A 77 -8.98 4.46 12.64
CA SER A 77 -9.93 4.59 13.75
C SER A 77 -9.49 5.54 14.88
N ARG A 78 -8.19 5.77 15.05
CA ARG A 78 -7.60 6.53 16.17
C ARG A 78 -7.33 7.99 15.84
N MET A 79 -7.42 8.37 14.55
CA MET A 79 -7.14 9.75 14.16
C MET A 79 -8.07 10.73 14.89
N ARG A 80 -7.61 11.96 15.10
CA ARG A 80 -8.40 13.04 15.70
C ARG A 80 -8.73 14.08 14.63
N LEU A 81 -10.02 14.37 14.44
CA LEU A 81 -10.45 15.40 13.50
C LEU A 81 -10.16 16.82 14.04
N ALA A 82 -10.14 16.99 15.37
CA ALA A 82 -9.85 18.25 16.04
C ALA A 82 -8.78 18.06 17.12
N PRO A 83 -7.48 18.01 16.76
CA PRO A 83 -6.39 17.79 17.70
C PRO A 83 -6.26 18.86 18.79
N GLY A 84 -6.73 20.09 18.51
CA GLY A 84 -6.80 21.19 19.47
C GLY A 84 -7.96 21.11 20.46
N GLY A 85 -8.79 20.06 20.38
CA GLY A 85 -10.07 19.96 21.08
C GLY A 85 -11.22 20.35 20.15
N ALA A 86 -12.35 19.65 20.27
CA ALA A 86 -13.59 20.02 19.60
C ALA A 86 -14.50 20.77 20.57
N ASP A 87 -15.28 21.72 20.05
CA ASP A 87 -16.34 22.41 20.81
C ASP A 87 -17.62 21.55 20.93
N ASP A 88 -17.45 20.24 21.07
CA ASP A 88 -18.51 19.28 21.32
C ASP A 88 -18.09 18.33 22.44
N THR A 89 -19.07 17.74 23.13
CA THR A 89 -18.80 16.79 24.25
C THR A 89 -18.56 15.36 23.75
N LEU A 90 -18.27 15.16 22.46
CA LEU A 90 -18.13 13.83 21.86
C LEU A 90 -16.67 13.38 21.84
N PRO A 91 -16.40 12.07 21.75
CA PRO A 91 -15.04 11.55 21.75
C PRO A 91 -14.14 12.13 20.64
N ASP A 92 -12.84 12.23 20.92
CA ASP A 92 -11.87 12.81 19.98
C ASP A 92 -11.51 11.89 18.82
N THR A 93 -11.39 10.58 19.09
CA THR A 93 -10.95 9.61 18.07
C THR A 93 -12.07 9.31 17.08
N LEU A 94 -11.72 9.15 15.80
CA LEU A 94 -12.67 8.97 14.71
C LEU A 94 -13.67 7.84 14.98
N ALA A 95 -13.20 6.66 15.39
CA ALA A 95 -14.09 5.53 15.61
C ALA A 95 -15.02 5.75 16.82
N ALA A 96 -14.53 6.34 17.92
CA ALA A 96 -15.36 6.61 19.09
C ALA A 96 -16.39 7.72 18.81
N PHE A 97 -16.00 8.76 18.07
CA PHE A 97 -16.90 9.81 17.58
C PHE A 97 -18.02 9.24 16.72
N LEU A 98 -17.68 8.46 15.68
CA LEU A 98 -18.68 7.85 14.80
C LEU A 98 -19.57 6.85 15.55
N HIS A 99 -19.03 6.14 16.55
CA HIS A 99 -19.82 5.28 17.44
C HIS A 99 -20.85 6.09 18.24
N ALA A 100 -20.43 7.20 18.82
CA ALA A 100 -21.33 8.09 19.57
C ALA A 100 -22.45 8.64 18.67
N LEU A 101 -22.12 9.07 17.44
CA LEU A 101 -23.10 9.50 16.45
C LEU A 101 -24.11 8.41 16.10
N ALA A 102 -23.61 7.21 15.75
CA ALA A 102 -24.47 6.09 15.38
C ALA A 102 -25.33 5.59 16.56
N SER A 103 -24.86 5.78 17.79
CA SER A 103 -25.61 5.43 19.01
C SER A 103 -26.71 6.45 19.29
N ALA A 104 -26.41 7.74 19.14
CA ALA A 104 -27.37 8.82 19.32
C ALA A 104 -28.47 8.82 18.22
N ARG A 105 -28.16 8.33 17.02
CA ARG A 105 -29.06 8.35 15.85
C ARG A 105 -29.34 6.95 15.35
N HIS A 106 -30.42 6.34 15.84
CA HIS A 106 -30.79 4.96 15.51
C HIS A 106 -31.00 4.67 14.01
N ASN A 107 -31.32 5.69 13.20
CA ASN A 107 -31.48 5.58 11.75
C ASN A 107 -30.19 5.81 10.96
N LEU A 108 -29.14 6.36 11.59
CA LEU A 108 -27.87 6.66 10.94
C LEU A 108 -27.10 5.37 10.62
N ARG A 109 -26.71 5.23 9.35
CA ARG A 109 -25.87 4.12 8.86
C ARG A 109 -24.57 4.66 8.28
N ILE A 110 -23.47 4.23 8.88
CA ILE A 110 -22.11 4.66 8.51
C ILE A 110 -21.42 3.50 7.81
N TYR A 111 -20.90 3.74 6.61
CA TYR A 111 -20.21 2.77 5.77
C TYR A 111 -18.79 3.27 5.57
N VAL A 112 -17.81 2.48 6.00
CA VAL A 112 -16.39 2.79 5.88
C VAL A 112 -15.75 1.74 4.97
N LEU A 113 -15.20 2.19 3.85
CA LEU A 113 -14.52 1.37 2.86
C LEU A 113 -13.07 1.85 2.74
N ALA A 114 -12.12 1.03 3.19
CA ALA A 114 -10.69 1.31 3.11
C ALA A 114 -10.02 0.32 2.15
N TRP A 115 -8.89 0.67 1.54
CA TRP A 115 -8.17 -0.24 0.64
C TRP A 115 -7.63 -1.51 1.32
N ASP A 116 -7.82 -2.70 0.71
CA ASP A 116 -7.20 -3.96 1.11
C ASP A 116 -5.79 -4.07 0.50
N PHE A 117 -4.79 -3.83 1.33
CA PHE A 117 -3.42 -3.53 0.91
C PHE A 117 -2.70 -4.68 0.20
N ALA A 118 -1.86 -4.33 -0.78
CA ALA A 118 -0.72 -5.17 -1.16
C ALA A 118 0.40 -5.00 -0.12
N MET A 119 1.08 -6.10 0.25
CA MET A 119 2.09 -6.20 1.31
C MET A 119 3.31 -5.24 1.16
N ILE A 120 3.42 -4.50 0.05
CA ILE A 120 4.50 -3.56 -0.26
C ILE A 120 4.47 -2.28 0.60
N TYR A 121 3.30 -1.87 1.11
CA TYR A 121 3.15 -0.69 1.98
C TYR A 121 3.08 -1.02 3.48
N ALA A 122 3.40 -2.27 3.87
CA ALA A 122 3.29 -2.74 5.25
C ALA A 122 4.27 -2.07 6.24
N LEU A 123 5.28 -1.33 5.75
CA LEU A 123 6.24 -0.59 6.57
C LEU A 123 5.82 0.87 6.81
N GLU A 124 4.85 1.38 6.05
CA GLU A 124 4.37 2.77 6.12
C GLU A 124 3.02 2.88 6.86
N ARG A 125 2.45 1.73 7.26
CA ARG A 125 1.15 1.59 7.91
C ARG A 125 1.21 0.64 9.10
N ASP A 126 0.28 0.85 10.03
CA ASP A 126 0.14 0.01 11.20
C ASP A 126 -0.53 -1.34 10.88
N TRP A 127 -0.30 -2.32 11.74
CA TRP A 127 -0.68 -3.72 11.51
C TRP A 127 -2.22 -3.92 11.55
N PRO A 128 -2.80 -4.79 10.68
CA PRO A 128 -4.26 -4.95 10.49
C PRO A 128 -5.17 -5.26 11.71
N PRO A 129 -4.72 -5.79 12.86
CA PRO A 129 -5.55 -5.98 14.05
C PRO A 129 -6.06 -4.67 14.67
N VAL A 130 -5.31 -3.56 14.54
CA VAL A 130 -5.64 -2.29 15.19
C VAL A 130 -6.86 -1.62 14.53
N TYR A 131 -6.85 -1.53 13.20
CA TYR A 131 -7.97 -1.02 12.41
C TYR A 131 -9.27 -1.79 12.71
N ARG A 132 -9.24 -3.13 12.68
CA ARG A 132 -10.47 -3.94 12.90
C ARG A 132 -10.98 -3.90 14.33
N ALA A 133 -10.14 -3.68 15.34
CA ALA A 133 -10.57 -3.67 16.73
C ALA A 133 -11.36 -2.41 17.08
N GLY A 134 -10.94 -1.22 16.59
CA GLY A 134 -11.63 0.05 16.85
C GLY A 134 -13.02 0.16 16.20
N TRP A 135 -13.20 -0.45 15.02
CA TRP A 135 -14.49 -0.43 14.31
C TRP A 135 -15.49 -1.50 14.79
N ARG A 136 -15.06 -2.47 15.62
CA ARG A 136 -15.91 -3.58 16.05
C ARG A 136 -16.71 -3.21 17.30
N ALA A 137 -17.99 -2.86 17.12
CA ALA A 137 -19.10 -3.19 18.04
C ALA A 137 -20.46 -2.53 17.72
N HIS A 138 -20.61 -1.65 16.73
CA HIS A 138 -21.88 -0.92 16.55
C HIS A 138 -22.69 -1.36 15.33
N ARG A 139 -23.97 -1.70 15.52
CA ARG A 139 -24.91 -2.10 14.45
C ARG A 139 -25.12 -1.03 13.35
N GLY A 140 -24.85 0.23 13.69
CA GLY A 140 -24.95 1.38 12.80
C GLY A 140 -23.71 1.60 11.93
N ILE A 141 -22.59 0.90 12.17
CA ILE A 141 -21.32 1.10 11.45
C ILE A 141 -20.93 -0.18 10.72
N ARG A 142 -20.56 -0.07 9.44
CA ARG A 142 -20.07 -1.17 8.63
C ARG A 142 -18.71 -0.80 8.05
N PHE A 143 -17.66 -1.47 8.52
CA PHE A 143 -16.31 -1.33 7.99
C PHE A 143 -15.96 -2.50 7.06
N ARG A 144 -15.39 -2.21 5.89
CA ARG A 144 -14.92 -3.19 4.89
C ARG A 144 -13.61 -2.75 4.27
N LEU A 145 -12.86 -3.74 3.81
CA LEU A 145 -11.68 -3.54 2.99
C LEU A 145 -12.05 -3.77 1.51
N ASP A 146 -11.41 -3.03 0.61
CA ASP A 146 -11.64 -3.05 -0.82
C ASP A 146 -10.42 -3.59 -1.58
N ASP A 147 -10.59 -4.76 -2.20
CA ASP A 147 -9.63 -5.44 -3.08
C ASP A 147 -10.09 -5.47 -4.55
N ALA A 148 -11.13 -4.70 -4.92
CA ALA A 148 -11.77 -4.74 -6.23
C ALA A 148 -11.00 -3.99 -7.33
N HIS A 149 -9.71 -4.30 -7.45
CA HIS A 149 -8.78 -3.77 -8.44
C HIS A 149 -7.71 -4.82 -8.81
N PRO A 150 -6.97 -4.65 -9.92
CA PRO A 150 -5.89 -5.57 -10.29
C PRO A 150 -4.76 -5.58 -9.25
N ARG A 151 -3.99 -6.67 -9.23
CA ARG A 151 -2.78 -6.76 -8.40
C ARG A 151 -1.80 -5.65 -8.79
N GLY A 152 -1.26 -4.96 -7.78
CA GLY A 152 -0.32 -3.85 -7.99
C GLY A 152 -0.97 -2.48 -8.15
N ALA A 153 -2.28 -2.41 -8.38
CA ALA A 153 -3.07 -1.20 -8.23
C ALA A 153 -3.43 -0.97 -6.76
N SER A 154 -3.85 0.25 -6.46
CA SER A 154 -4.41 0.67 -5.18
C SER A 154 -5.79 1.27 -5.37
N HIS A 155 -6.64 1.14 -4.34
CA HIS A 155 -7.80 2.01 -4.22
C HIS A 155 -7.37 3.35 -3.61
N HIS A 156 -7.43 4.45 -4.38
CA HIS A 156 -6.82 5.72 -3.98
C HIS A 156 -7.79 6.92 -3.86
N GLN A 157 -9.10 6.71 -4.02
CA GLN A 157 -10.10 7.78 -3.83
C GLN A 157 -10.24 8.13 -2.35
N LYS A 158 -10.43 9.43 -2.04
CA LYS A 158 -10.80 9.90 -0.70
C LYS A 158 -12.11 10.67 -0.79
N LEU A 159 -13.20 10.00 -0.40
CA LEU A 159 -14.57 10.51 -0.51
C LEU A 159 -15.25 10.42 0.85
N VAL A 160 -15.93 11.50 1.24
CA VAL A 160 -16.95 11.42 2.30
C VAL A 160 -18.26 11.95 1.77
N VAL A 161 -19.36 11.21 1.96
CA VAL A 161 -20.71 11.62 1.54
C VAL A 161 -21.66 11.49 2.72
N ILE A 162 -22.40 12.57 2.99
CA ILE A 162 -23.37 12.65 4.08
C ILE A 162 -24.76 12.82 3.45
N ASP A 163 -25.64 11.87 3.75
CA ASP A 163 -27.05 11.86 3.36
C ASP A 163 -27.33 12.00 1.86
N ASP A 164 -26.35 11.71 1.00
CA ASP A 164 -26.38 12.01 -0.45
C ASP A 164 -26.59 13.51 -0.78
N ARG A 165 -26.42 14.39 0.22
CA ARG A 165 -26.66 15.84 0.13
C ARG A 165 -25.41 16.67 0.25
N LEU A 166 -24.35 16.14 0.85
CA LEU A 166 -23.06 16.83 0.99
C LEU A 166 -21.92 15.84 0.72
N ALA A 167 -20.95 16.25 -0.08
CA ALA A 167 -19.78 15.46 -0.42
C ALA A 167 -18.48 16.21 -0.20
N PHE A 168 -17.44 15.45 0.13
CA PHE A 168 -16.06 15.87 0.25
C PHE A 168 -15.19 15.00 -0.67
N VAL A 169 -14.44 15.60 -1.59
CA VAL A 169 -13.51 14.90 -2.50
C VAL A 169 -12.17 15.63 -2.57
N GLY A 170 -11.05 14.92 -2.41
CA GLY A 170 -9.73 15.56 -2.38
C GLY A 170 -8.58 14.60 -2.10
N GLY A 171 -7.47 15.14 -1.59
CA GLY A 171 -6.24 14.41 -1.32
C GLY A 171 -6.13 13.80 0.10
N LEU A 172 -6.95 14.25 1.06
CA LEU A 172 -6.81 13.87 2.46
C LEU A 172 -7.55 12.58 2.82
N ASP A 173 -6.79 11.57 3.24
CA ASP A 173 -7.30 10.38 3.92
C ASP A 173 -7.63 10.70 5.39
N LEU A 174 -8.60 9.98 5.97
CA LEU A 174 -8.90 10.04 7.40
C LEU A 174 -7.92 9.15 8.18
N THR A 175 -6.64 9.55 8.21
CA THR A 175 -5.55 8.78 8.84
C THR A 175 -4.51 9.68 9.52
N ARG A 176 -3.51 9.08 10.15
CA ARG A 176 -2.45 9.75 10.92
C ARG A 176 -1.65 10.76 10.09
N ALA A 177 -1.07 11.78 10.73
CA ALA A 177 -0.12 12.71 10.13
C ALA A 177 -0.64 13.50 8.91
N ARG A 178 -1.94 13.84 8.88
CA ARG A 178 -2.58 14.64 7.82
C ARG A 178 -3.09 16.01 8.29
N TRP A 179 -3.23 16.21 9.61
CA TRP A 179 -3.71 17.48 10.14
C TRP A 179 -2.58 18.52 10.12
N ASP A 180 -2.86 19.70 9.61
CA ASP A 180 -2.00 20.88 9.67
C ASP A 180 -2.85 22.13 9.42
N THR A 181 -2.28 23.30 9.68
CA THR A 181 -2.91 24.60 9.35
C THR A 181 -2.17 25.28 8.21
N PRO A 182 -2.81 26.24 7.53
CA PRO A 182 -2.15 27.07 6.52
C PRO A 182 -0.96 27.88 7.05
N ALA A 183 -0.67 27.89 8.35
CA ALA A 183 0.54 28.48 8.88
C ALA A 183 1.79 27.61 8.63
N HIS A 184 1.63 26.29 8.57
CA HIS A 184 2.71 25.29 8.52
C HIS A 184 3.86 25.56 9.51
N ALA A 185 3.53 26.15 10.67
CA ALA A 185 4.52 26.54 11.68
C ALA A 185 5.38 25.33 12.04
N ALA A 186 6.70 25.43 11.99
CA ALA A 186 7.61 24.27 12.06
C ALA A 186 7.41 23.39 13.30
N ASP A 187 7.01 23.99 14.42
CA ASP A 187 6.92 23.42 15.75
C ASP A 187 5.49 23.34 16.31
N ASP A 188 4.45 23.36 15.46
CA ASP A 188 3.06 23.29 15.91
C ASP A 188 2.83 22.08 16.85
N PRO A 189 2.50 22.31 18.14
CA PRO A 189 2.43 21.25 19.13
C PRO A 189 1.27 20.27 18.90
N ARG A 190 0.30 20.64 18.06
CA ARG A 190 -0.88 19.84 17.72
C ARG A 190 -0.58 18.77 16.68
N ARG A 191 0.49 18.91 15.88
CA ARG A 191 0.91 17.90 14.89
C ARG A 191 1.58 16.71 15.57
N ARG A 192 0.74 15.84 16.14
CA ARG A 192 1.15 14.58 16.78
C ARG A 192 0.29 13.43 16.28
N ASP A 193 0.93 12.28 16.06
CA ASP A 193 0.21 11.06 15.74
C ASP A 193 -0.50 10.47 16.98
N GLU A 194 -1.18 9.35 16.81
CA GLU A 194 -1.89 8.65 17.88
C GLU A 194 -0.99 8.13 19.01
N HIS A 195 0.31 8.05 18.78
CA HIS A 195 1.34 7.69 19.75
C HIS A 195 1.98 8.92 20.42
N GLY A 196 1.54 10.13 20.06
CA GLY A 196 2.08 11.39 20.54
C GLY A 196 3.37 11.82 19.85
N MET A 197 3.80 11.12 18.80
CA MET A 197 5.01 11.44 18.06
C MET A 197 4.78 12.66 17.16
N PRO A 198 5.66 13.68 17.19
CA PRO A 198 5.54 14.83 16.32
C PRO A 198 5.78 14.45 14.85
N TYR A 199 5.08 15.12 13.93
CA TYR A 199 5.30 14.99 12.49
C TYR A 199 5.42 16.35 11.79
N GLY A 200 6.05 16.37 10.62
CA GLY A 200 6.32 17.59 9.86
C GLY A 200 5.06 18.22 9.23
N PRO A 201 5.14 19.45 8.72
CA PRO A 201 4.01 20.10 8.09
C PRO A 201 3.48 19.35 6.86
N PHE A 202 2.18 19.44 6.62
CA PHE A 202 1.48 18.68 5.59
C PHE A 202 0.49 19.61 4.88
N HIS A 203 0.61 19.72 3.57
CA HIS A 203 -0.24 20.58 2.76
C HIS A 203 -1.11 19.76 1.81
N ASP A 204 -2.42 20.03 1.78
CA ASP A 204 -3.37 19.32 0.92
C ASP A 204 -4.66 20.13 0.68
N VAL A 205 -5.50 19.70 -0.26
CA VAL A 205 -6.73 20.39 -0.64
C VAL A 205 -7.89 19.41 -0.81
N HIS A 206 -9.07 19.83 -0.34
CA HIS A 206 -10.32 19.10 -0.47
C HIS A 206 -11.43 20.00 -1.03
N ALA A 207 -12.27 19.46 -1.91
CA ALA A 207 -13.49 20.10 -2.38
C ALA A 207 -14.67 19.65 -1.53
N MET A 208 -15.52 20.59 -1.13
CA MET A 208 -16.79 20.36 -0.44
C MET A 208 -17.93 20.95 -1.26
N PHE A 209 -18.97 20.16 -1.53
CA PHE A 209 -20.10 20.57 -2.37
C PHE A 209 -21.36 19.78 -2.06
N ASP A 210 -22.52 20.35 -2.41
CA ASP A 210 -23.84 19.75 -2.23
C ASP A 210 -24.55 19.50 -3.57
N GLY A 211 -25.87 19.29 -3.52
CA GLY A 211 -26.73 19.12 -4.68
C GLY A 211 -26.56 17.78 -5.39
N ASP A 212 -26.97 17.73 -6.66
CA ASP A 212 -26.91 16.52 -7.50
C ASP A 212 -25.48 16.00 -7.67
N ALA A 213 -24.48 16.87 -7.57
CA ALA A 213 -23.08 16.47 -7.58
C ALA A 213 -22.74 15.62 -6.35
N ALA A 214 -23.19 15.99 -5.16
CA ALA A 214 -22.96 15.19 -3.95
C ALA A 214 -23.66 13.83 -4.03
N ALA A 215 -24.89 13.79 -4.56
CA ALA A 215 -25.63 12.55 -4.79
C ALA A 215 -24.87 11.60 -5.74
N ALA A 216 -24.24 12.13 -6.80
CA ALA A 216 -23.43 11.34 -7.73
C ALA A 216 -22.17 10.73 -7.07
N ILE A 217 -21.54 11.42 -6.12
CA ILE A 217 -20.45 10.82 -5.32
C ILE A 217 -21.00 9.70 -4.42
N GLY A 218 -22.20 9.87 -3.88
CA GLY A 218 -22.89 8.81 -3.13
C GLY A 218 -23.18 7.57 -3.98
N GLU A 219 -23.60 7.75 -5.23
CA GLU A 219 -23.77 6.67 -6.21
C GLU A 219 -22.44 5.93 -6.45
N GLN A 220 -21.35 6.67 -6.61
CA GLN A 220 -20.01 6.09 -6.74
C GLN A 220 -19.59 5.30 -5.50
N ALA A 221 -19.81 5.83 -4.30
CA ALA A 221 -19.50 5.14 -3.05
C ALA A 221 -20.26 3.81 -2.94
N ARG A 222 -21.55 3.80 -3.31
CA ARG A 222 -22.38 2.58 -3.37
C ARG A 222 -21.92 1.61 -4.46
N ALA A 223 -21.58 2.10 -5.64
CA ALA A 223 -21.09 1.29 -6.74
C ALA A 223 -19.79 0.58 -6.34
N ARG A 224 -18.85 1.29 -5.72
CA ARG A 224 -17.60 0.69 -5.24
C ARG A 224 -17.82 -0.26 -4.07
N TRP A 225 -18.74 0.05 -3.14
CA TRP A 225 -19.12 -0.90 -2.10
C TRP A 225 -19.67 -2.21 -2.67
N LEU A 226 -20.54 -2.14 -3.68
CA LEU A 226 -21.05 -3.31 -4.38
C LEU A 226 -19.91 -4.12 -5.02
N GLN A 227 -18.95 -3.44 -5.64
CA GLN A 227 -17.80 -4.08 -6.27
C GLN A 227 -16.91 -4.81 -5.26
N ALA A 228 -16.60 -4.16 -4.13
CA ALA A 228 -15.77 -4.73 -3.07
C ALA A 228 -16.47 -5.85 -2.28
N CYS A 229 -17.77 -5.73 -2.03
CA CYS A 229 -18.49 -6.62 -1.11
C CYS A 229 -19.37 -7.67 -1.82
N GLY A 230 -19.61 -7.54 -3.12
CA GLY A 230 -20.55 -8.37 -3.90
C GLY A 230 -22.01 -8.24 -3.46
N ARG A 231 -22.35 -7.28 -2.58
CA ARG A 231 -23.70 -7.06 -2.06
C ARG A 231 -24.06 -5.59 -2.13
N PRO A 232 -25.22 -5.24 -2.72
CA PRO A 232 -25.67 -3.86 -2.74
C PRO A 232 -26.01 -3.40 -1.33
N ILE A 233 -25.84 -2.11 -1.09
CA ILE A 233 -26.35 -1.47 0.10
C ILE A 233 -27.85 -1.30 -0.06
N ALA A 234 -28.64 -1.88 0.84
CA ALA A 234 -30.10 -1.83 0.83
C ALA A 234 -30.66 -0.47 1.29
N ILE A 235 -30.12 0.63 0.78
CA ILE A 235 -30.63 1.99 0.99
C ILE A 235 -31.11 2.50 -0.36
N ARG A 236 -32.40 2.81 -0.46
CA ARG A 236 -32.98 3.41 -1.67
C ARG A 236 -32.63 4.91 -1.65
N ALA A 237 -31.72 5.31 -2.54
CA ALA A 237 -31.15 6.67 -2.64
C ALA A 237 -32.17 7.83 -2.64
N ARG A 238 -33.44 7.57 -3.00
CA ARG A 238 -34.49 8.61 -3.12
C ARG A 238 -35.44 8.77 -1.93
N ARG A 239 -35.33 7.97 -0.87
CA ARG A 239 -36.31 8.03 0.24
C ARG A 239 -36.02 9.05 1.33
N HIS A 240 -34.86 9.71 1.29
CA HIS A 240 -34.32 10.50 2.41
C HIS A 240 -33.98 11.95 2.08
N LEU A 241 -34.13 12.39 0.81
CA LEU A 241 -33.70 13.73 0.39
C LEU A 241 -34.74 14.83 0.71
N ASP A 242 -36.00 14.47 0.93
CA ASP A 242 -37.12 15.43 1.00
C ASP A 242 -37.95 15.32 2.29
N ARG A 243 -37.34 15.01 3.44
CA ARG A 243 -38.05 15.18 4.72
C ARG A 243 -37.90 16.62 5.17
N ALA A 244 -39.04 17.30 5.35
CA ALA A 244 -39.10 18.71 5.78
C ALA A 244 -38.33 18.99 7.09
N ASP A 245 -38.13 17.97 7.93
CA ASP A 245 -37.45 18.07 9.23
C ASP A 245 -35.94 17.77 9.17
N ASP A 246 -35.39 17.39 8.01
CA ASP A 246 -33.97 17.07 7.90
C ASP A 246 -33.13 18.35 7.80
N GLU A 247 -32.29 18.58 8.82
CA GLU A 247 -31.31 19.66 8.84
C GLU A 247 -30.33 19.56 7.64
N ASP A 248 -30.00 20.70 7.05
CA ASP A 248 -28.98 20.82 6.01
C ASP A 248 -27.61 20.33 6.55
N PRO A 249 -26.98 19.29 5.97
CA PRO A 249 -25.70 18.79 6.47
C PRO A 249 -24.52 19.75 6.26
N TRP A 250 -24.65 20.78 5.42
CA TRP A 250 -23.66 21.84 5.31
C TRP A 250 -23.55 22.62 6.63
N PRO A 251 -22.35 22.70 7.27
CA PRO A 251 -22.21 23.44 8.52
C PRO A 251 -22.52 24.93 8.32
N PRO A 252 -23.32 25.58 9.19
CA PRO A 252 -23.73 26.99 9.00
C PRO A 252 -22.58 27.97 8.80
N ASP A 253 -21.47 27.77 9.51
CA ASP A 253 -20.29 28.64 9.47
C ASP A 253 -19.27 28.20 8.40
N ALA A 254 -19.54 27.10 7.68
CA ALA A 254 -18.64 26.66 6.62
C ALA A 254 -18.71 27.61 5.42
N ARG A 255 -17.54 28.10 5.04
CA ARG A 255 -17.34 29.03 3.92
C ARG A 255 -17.92 28.47 2.62
N VAL A 256 -18.58 29.33 1.85
CA VAL A 256 -19.02 29.06 0.48
C VAL A 256 -18.18 29.92 -0.46
N ASP A 257 -17.42 29.30 -1.37
CA ASP A 257 -16.65 30.02 -2.39
C ASP A 257 -17.54 30.55 -3.51
N VAL A 258 -18.48 29.72 -3.95
CA VAL A 258 -19.35 30.01 -5.09
C VAL A 258 -20.61 29.17 -4.99
N ARG A 259 -21.72 29.72 -5.48
CA ARG A 259 -23.05 29.07 -5.49
C ARG A 259 -23.48 28.66 -6.89
N ASP A 260 -24.49 27.81 -7.02
CA ASP A 260 -25.16 27.53 -8.30
C ASP A 260 -24.16 27.21 -9.43
N VAL A 261 -23.37 26.16 -9.25
CA VAL A 261 -22.30 25.75 -10.16
C VAL A 261 -22.57 24.39 -10.79
N ARG A 262 -21.87 24.11 -11.90
CA ARG A 262 -21.81 22.78 -12.50
C ARG A 262 -20.43 22.19 -12.30
N LEU A 263 -20.39 20.97 -11.79
CA LEU A 263 -19.18 20.21 -11.49
C LEU A 263 -19.06 19.02 -12.44
N GLY A 264 -17.92 18.88 -13.08
CA GLY A 264 -17.50 17.66 -13.75
C GLY A 264 -16.94 16.68 -12.74
N ILE A 265 -17.36 15.42 -12.81
CA ILE A 265 -16.82 14.34 -11.97
C ILE A 265 -16.08 13.36 -12.88
N ALA A 266 -14.80 13.15 -12.64
CA ALA A 266 -13.93 12.29 -13.44
C ALA A 266 -13.32 11.19 -12.59
N TYR A 267 -13.21 9.99 -13.17
CA TYR A 267 -12.61 8.83 -12.50
C TYR A 267 -11.43 8.26 -13.27
N THR A 268 -10.52 7.62 -12.54
CA THR A 268 -9.64 6.58 -13.08
C THR A 268 -10.12 5.25 -12.51
N ALA A 269 -10.23 4.22 -13.34
CA ALA A 269 -10.41 2.85 -12.88
C ALA A 269 -9.73 1.89 -13.87
N PRO A 270 -8.85 0.99 -13.42
CA PRO A 270 -8.20 0.04 -14.31
C PRO A 270 -9.17 -1.04 -14.77
N ARG A 271 -8.82 -1.75 -15.86
CA ARG A 271 -9.55 -2.94 -16.30
C ARG A 271 -9.53 -4.01 -15.21
N HIS A 272 -10.70 -4.40 -14.71
CA HIS A 272 -10.81 -5.40 -13.65
C HIS A 272 -12.19 -6.08 -13.62
N GLY A 273 -12.21 -7.41 -13.46
CA GLY A 273 -13.46 -8.18 -13.37
C GLY A 273 -14.37 -8.03 -14.59
N GLY A 274 -13.81 -8.04 -15.81
CA GLY A 274 -14.55 -7.92 -17.07
C GLY A 274 -15.02 -6.51 -17.43
N ARG A 275 -14.66 -5.48 -16.65
CA ARG A 275 -15.00 -4.08 -16.90
C ARG A 275 -13.91 -3.37 -17.70
N GLU A 276 -14.32 -2.54 -18.66
CA GLU A 276 -13.41 -1.67 -19.40
C GLU A 276 -12.77 -0.60 -18.50
N PRO A 277 -11.53 -0.17 -18.80
CA PRO A 277 -10.86 0.85 -18.03
C PRO A 277 -11.54 2.21 -18.21
N VAL A 278 -11.59 2.98 -17.13
CA VAL A 278 -12.05 4.38 -17.11
C VAL A 278 -10.83 5.28 -17.02
N LEU A 279 -10.63 6.14 -18.03
CA LEU A 279 -9.45 7.00 -18.17
C LEU A 279 -9.81 8.50 -18.21
N GLN A 280 -10.90 8.88 -17.55
CA GLN A 280 -11.46 10.24 -17.65
C GLN A 280 -10.52 11.28 -17.03
N VAL A 281 -9.90 10.96 -15.89
CA VAL A 281 -8.93 11.86 -15.24
C VAL A 281 -7.72 12.11 -16.14
N ARG A 282 -7.21 11.08 -16.82
CA ARG A 282 -6.13 11.25 -17.81
C ARG A 282 -6.52 12.22 -18.91
N ALA A 283 -7.72 12.04 -19.48
CA ALA A 283 -8.23 12.95 -20.51
C ALA A 283 -8.45 14.37 -19.97
N LEU A 284 -8.96 14.51 -18.75
CA LEU A 284 -9.16 15.80 -18.09
C LEU A 284 -7.85 16.55 -17.89
N VAL A 285 -6.80 15.88 -17.40
CA VAL A 285 -5.47 16.47 -17.22
C VAL A 285 -4.88 16.91 -18.56
N GLU A 286 -4.98 16.06 -19.60
CA GLU A 286 -4.49 16.40 -20.93
C GLU A 286 -5.25 17.60 -21.52
N ASP A 287 -6.58 17.58 -21.47
CA ASP A 287 -7.42 18.65 -21.99
C ASP A 287 -7.19 19.96 -21.21
N ALA A 288 -7.01 19.90 -19.89
CA ALA A 288 -6.68 21.05 -19.04
C ALA A 288 -5.34 21.69 -19.42
N ILE A 289 -4.28 20.88 -19.61
CA ILE A 289 -2.96 21.37 -20.04
C ILE A 289 -3.05 22.00 -21.43
N ARG A 290 -3.74 21.34 -22.37
CA ARG A 290 -3.88 21.83 -23.75
C ARG A 290 -4.72 23.10 -23.83
N ALA A 291 -5.71 23.25 -22.96
CA ALA A 291 -6.58 24.43 -22.91
C ALA A 291 -5.85 25.67 -22.38
N ALA A 292 -4.85 25.51 -21.52
CA ALA A 292 -4.13 26.62 -20.88
C ALA A 292 -3.48 27.58 -21.89
N GLN A 293 -3.81 28.87 -21.78
CA GLN A 293 -3.33 29.97 -22.62
C GLN A 293 -2.50 30.99 -21.85
N ARG A 294 -2.84 31.27 -20.58
CA ARG A 294 -2.21 32.33 -19.77
C ARG A 294 -1.43 31.75 -18.60
N HIS A 295 -2.07 30.94 -17.77
CA HIS A 295 -1.50 30.37 -16.55
C HIS A 295 -2.02 28.97 -16.30
N LEU A 296 -1.10 28.04 -16.09
CA LEU A 296 -1.36 26.73 -15.52
C LEU A 296 -0.66 26.65 -14.16
N TYR A 297 -1.43 26.74 -13.08
CA TYR A 297 -0.96 26.55 -11.71
C TYR A 297 -1.29 25.13 -11.24
N VAL A 298 -0.28 24.38 -10.80
CA VAL A 298 -0.43 23.00 -10.36
C VAL A 298 0.21 22.83 -8.99
N GLU A 299 -0.48 22.12 -8.11
CA GLU A 299 0.12 21.56 -6.90
C GLU A 299 -0.05 20.04 -6.94
N ASN A 300 1.06 19.31 -6.86
CA ASN A 300 0.99 17.86 -6.93
C ASN A 300 2.10 17.13 -6.16
N GLN A 301 1.70 16.08 -5.43
CA GLN A 301 2.63 15.17 -4.73
C GLN A 301 3.64 14.52 -5.68
N TYR A 302 3.17 14.04 -6.84
CA TYR A 302 4.03 13.40 -7.83
C TYR A 302 3.86 14.08 -9.19
N PHE A 303 4.99 14.27 -9.88
CA PHE A 303 5.05 14.94 -11.16
C PHE A 303 5.97 14.14 -12.09
N THR A 304 5.45 13.02 -12.59
CA THR A 304 6.21 11.97 -13.31
C THR A 304 5.49 11.43 -14.55
N ALA A 305 4.21 11.76 -14.77
CA ALA A 305 3.39 11.16 -15.82
C ALA A 305 3.86 11.51 -17.24
N ALA A 306 3.88 10.50 -18.12
CA ALA A 306 4.28 10.67 -19.51
C ALA A 306 3.34 11.61 -20.30
N VAL A 307 2.03 11.49 -20.10
CA VAL A 307 1.02 12.36 -20.73
C VAL A 307 1.21 13.83 -20.34
N VAL A 308 1.62 14.09 -19.10
CA VAL A 308 1.89 15.44 -18.59
C VAL A 308 3.16 15.99 -19.21
N ARG A 309 4.23 15.19 -19.26
CA ARG A 309 5.48 15.55 -19.94
C ARG A 309 5.21 15.95 -21.40
N GLU A 310 4.49 15.13 -22.15
CA GLU A 310 4.21 15.36 -23.57
C GLU A 310 3.35 16.62 -23.81
N ALA A 311 2.24 16.74 -23.08
CA ALA A 311 1.35 17.88 -23.23
C ALA A 311 2.01 19.20 -22.81
N LEU A 312 2.77 19.23 -21.71
CA LEU A 312 3.47 20.43 -21.26
C LEU A 312 4.65 20.79 -22.15
N SER A 313 5.46 19.83 -22.61
CA SER A 313 6.54 20.11 -23.56
C SER A 313 6.01 20.77 -24.83
N ALA A 314 4.86 20.31 -25.34
CA ALA A 314 4.22 20.92 -26.51
C ALA A 314 3.75 22.36 -26.23
N ARG A 315 3.17 22.64 -25.06
CA ARG A 315 2.73 24.00 -24.68
C ARG A 315 3.90 24.94 -24.38
N LEU A 316 4.96 24.47 -23.75
CA LEU A 316 6.16 25.27 -23.44
C LEU A 316 7.00 25.61 -24.68
N ALA A 317 6.93 24.76 -25.71
CA ALA A 317 7.57 25.04 -27.00
C ALA A 317 6.79 26.05 -27.87
N ASP A 318 5.55 26.38 -27.52
CA ASP A 318 4.71 27.36 -28.22
C ASP A 318 5.01 28.78 -27.72
N ALA A 319 5.26 29.71 -28.66
CA ALA A 319 5.49 31.12 -28.35
C ALA A 319 4.29 31.77 -27.63
N HIS A 320 3.08 31.25 -27.86
CA HIS A 320 1.84 31.69 -27.21
C HIS A 320 1.37 30.69 -26.13
N GLY A 321 2.29 29.85 -25.62
CA GLY A 321 2.04 28.96 -24.49
C GLY A 321 1.66 29.70 -23.21
N PRO A 322 1.15 28.99 -22.19
CA PRO A 322 0.89 29.58 -20.87
C PRO A 322 2.19 29.68 -20.05
N ASP A 323 2.17 30.50 -19.00
CA ASP A 323 3.08 30.31 -17.88
C ASP A 323 2.66 29.05 -17.11
N VAL A 324 3.63 28.19 -16.76
CA VAL A 324 3.42 26.95 -16.03
C VAL A 324 4.12 27.05 -14.68
N THR A 325 3.35 26.99 -13.60
CA THR A 325 3.86 26.93 -12.22
C THR A 325 3.49 25.58 -11.63
N VAL A 326 4.47 24.84 -11.14
CA VAL A 326 4.26 23.57 -10.45
C VAL A 326 4.83 23.65 -9.03
N VAL A 327 3.99 23.48 -8.02
CA VAL A 327 4.40 23.33 -6.62
C VAL A 327 4.41 21.84 -6.28
N ALA A 328 5.56 21.34 -5.83
CA ALA A 328 5.81 19.94 -5.55
C ALA A 328 6.53 19.79 -4.20
N PRO A 329 6.50 18.59 -3.57
CA PRO A 329 7.24 18.39 -2.33
C PRO A 329 8.75 18.49 -2.57
N ARG A 330 9.52 19.04 -1.63
CA ARG A 330 10.99 19.14 -1.78
C ARG A 330 11.62 17.76 -1.89
N VAL A 331 11.25 16.86 -0.99
CA VAL A 331 11.67 15.45 -0.94
C VAL A 331 10.44 14.54 -0.93
N GLN A 332 10.60 13.32 -1.42
CA GLN A 332 9.56 12.30 -1.36
C GLN A 332 9.57 11.58 -0.02
N SER A 333 8.40 11.17 0.44
CA SER A 333 8.26 10.41 1.68
C SER A 333 8.80 8.99 1.50
N GLY A 334 9.90 8.66 2.18
CA GLY A 334 10.50 7.33 2.17
C GLY A 334 11.65 7.17 1.17
N TRP A 335 12.64 6.36 1.56
CA TRP A 335 13.87 6.16 0.77
C TRP A 335 13.62 5.54 -0.60
N LEU A 336 12.60 4.68 -0.72
CA LEU A 336 12.28 3.98 -1.97
C LEU A 336 11.60 4.93 -2.97
N GLN A 337 10.68 5.76 -2.49
CA GLN A 337 9.99 6.77 -3.27
C GLN A 337 10.97 7.83 -3.77
N GLU A 338 11.90 8.28 -2.92
CA GLU A 338 12.95 9.21 -3.32
C GLU A 338 13.85 8.61 -4.41
N ALA A 339 14.29 7.36 -4.22
CA ALA A 339 15.15 6.66 -5.18
C ALA A 339 14.44 6.30 -6.51
N THR A 340 13.13 6.49 -6.63
CA THR A 340 12.34 6.08 -7.80
C THR A 340 11.53 7.23 -8.40
N MET A 341 10.53 7.74 -7.68
CA MET A 341 9.72 8.88 -8.08
C MET A 341 10.55 10.16 -8.18
N GLY A 342 11.57 10.33 -7.33
CA GLY A 342 12.51 11.44 -7.42
C GLY A 342 13.28 11.46 -8.75
N VAL A 343 13.75 10.30 -9.20
CA VAL A 343 14.45 10.15 -10.50
C VAL A 343 13.52 10.44 -11.69
N LEU A 344 12.28 9.94 -11.65
CA LEU A 344 11.30 10.20 -12.71
C LEU A 344 10.93 11.69 -12.78
N ARG A 345 10.78 12.34 -11.62
CA ARG A 345 10.54 13.79 -11.55
C ARG A 345 11.70 14.58 -12.12
N ALA A 346 12.93 14.21 -11.79
CA ALA A 346 14.13 14.86 -12.30
C ALA A 346 14.22 14.78 -13.83
N ARG A 347 13.91 13.62 -14.42
CA ARG A 347 13.86 13.43 -15.88
C ARG A 347 12.76 14.26 -16.56
N LEU A 348 11.57 14.26 -15.97
CA LEU A 348 10.46 15.05 -16.47
C LEU A 348 10.83 16.54 -16.40
N HIS A 349 11.35 17.00 -15.27
CA HIS A 349 11.82 18.38 -15.08
C HIS A 349 12.86 18.77 -16.14
N ALA A 350 13.91 17.97 -16.35
CA ALA A 350 14.93 18.24 -17.37
C ALA A 350 14.33 18.33 -18.78
N THR A 351 13.35 17.49 -19.10
CA THR A 351 12.65 17.53 -20.40
C THR A 351 11.84 18.80 -20.57
N LEU A 352 11.14 19.25 -19.52
CA LEU A 352 10.35 20.49 -19.57
C LEU A 352 11.25 21.72 -19.62
N ALA A 353 12.33 21.75 -18.83
CA ALA A 353 13.32 22.83 -18.87
C ALA A 353 13.98 22.95 -20.25
N ALA A 354 14.28 21.84 -20.92
CA ALA A 354 14.81 21.84 -22.29
C ALA A 354 13.76 22.26 -23.34
N ALA A 355 12.48 22.02 -23.10
CA ALA A 355 11.38 22.40 -23.98
C ALA A 355 10.97 23.88 -23.82
N ASP A 356 11.19 24.47 -22.66
CA ASP A 356 10.85 25.87 -22.37
C ASP A 356 11.82 26.84 -23.06
N ARG A 357 11.37 27.39 -24.18
CA ARG A 357 12.14 28.38 -24.97
C ARG A 357 11.86 29.83 -24.57
N PHE A 358 10.89 30.06 -23.68
CA PHE A 358 10.31 31.38 -23.45
C PHE A 358 10.31 31.80 -21.96
N ASP A 359 11.03 31.06 -21.11
CA ASP A 359 11.11 31.27 -19.67
C ASP A 359 9.71 31.29 -19.02
N ARG A 360 8.95 30.24 -19.28
CA ARG A 360 7.54 30.08 -18.87
C ARG A 360 7.35 29.00 -17.81
N TYR A 361 8.36 28.18 -17.50
CA TYR A 361 8.23 27.07 -16.56
C TYR A 361 8.89 27.38 -15.21
N ARG A 362 8.19 27.07 -14.12
CA ARG A 362 8.69 27.11 -12.74
C ARG A 362 8.32 25.82 -12.01
N LEU A 363 9.32 25.11 -11.48
CA LEU A 363 9.13 24.02 -10.51
C LEU A 363 9.55 24.51 -9.13
N LEU A 364 8.63 24.53 -8.18
CA LEU A 364 8.77 25.19 -6.89
C LEU A 364 8.40 24.24 -5.73
N TYR A 365 8.86 24.56 -4.53
CA TYR A 365 8.43 23.93 -3.28
C TYR A 365 8.19 24.97 -2.18
N PRO A 366 7.28 24.71 -1.22
CA PRO A 366 7.05 25.62 -0.10
C PRO A 366 8.19 25.57 0.90
N HIS A 367 8.66 26.76 1.31
CA HIS A 367 9.64 26.92 2.37
C HIS A 367 9.04 27.71 3.54
N VAL A 368 9.32 27.22 4.75
CA VAL A 368 8.98 27.87 6.02
C VAL A 368 10.23 27.86 6.89
N ASP A 369 10.48 28.97 7.59
CA ASP A 369 11.60 29.09 8.51
C ASP A 369 11.47 28.09 9.68
N GLY A 370 12.61 27.67 10.24
CA GLY A 370 12.65 26.78 11.39
C GLY A 370 12.46 25.28 11.07
N LEU A 371 12.19 24.91 9.81
CA LEU A 371 12.05 23.50 9.42
C LEU A 371 13.37 22.72 9.39
N GLY A 372 14.52 23.39 9.36
CA GLY A 372 15.82 22.72 9.18
C GLY A 372 15.84 21.90 7.88
N ASP A 373 16.08 20.58 8.01
CA ASP A 373 16.03 19.64 6.88
C ASP A 373 14.62 19.11 6.57
N ALA A 374 13.60 19.47 7.33
CA ALA A 374 12.22 19.12 6.98
C ALA A 374 11.69 19.97 5.81
N CYS A 375 10.53 19.60 5.27
CA CYS A 375 9.80 20.41 4.31
C CYS A 375 8.31 20.29 4.55
N VAL A 376 7.55 21.26 4.05
CA VAL A 376 6.10 21.09 3.90
C VAL A 376 5.86 19.96 2.90
N ASN A 377 5.18 18.91 3.34
CA ASN A 377 4.84 17.79 2.48
C ASN A 377 3.64 18.16 1.60
N VAL A 378 3.89 18.57 0.35
CA VAL A 378 2.85 18.87 -0.63
C VAL A 378 2.20 17.56 -1.07
N HIS A 379 0.99 17.32 -0.58
CA HIS A 379 0.16 16.17 -0.91
C HIS A 379 -1.05 16.53 -1.77
N SER A 380 -1.32 17.83 -1.98
CA SER A 380 -2.42 18.29 -2.84
C SER A 380 -2.35 17.71 -4.25
N LYS A 381 -3.52 17.62 -4.90
CA LYS A 381 -3.66 17.29 -6.31
C LYS A 381 -4.60 18.29 -6.97
N VAL A 382 -4.07 19.49 -7.18
CA VAL A 382 -4.81 20.65 -7.68
C VAL A 382 -4.22 21.11 -9.00
N ALA A 383 -5.08 21.47 -9.94
CA ALA A 383 -4.70 22.18 -11.16
C ALA A 383 -5.68 23.33 -11.43
N ILE A 384 -5.17 24.52 -11.70
CA ILE A 384 -5.95 25.71 -12.07
C ILE A 384 -5.49 26.16 -13.45
N VAL A 385 -6.45 26.30 -14.37
CA VAL A 385 -6.22 26.68 -15.77
C VAL A 385 -6.88 28.00 -16.04
N ASP A 386 -6.10 29.06 -16.26
CA ASP A 386 -6.54 30.40 -16.68
C ASP A 386 -7.66 31.04 -15.84
N ASP A 387 -7.80 30.59 -14.59
CA ASP A 387 -8.95 30.86 -13.73
C ASP A 387 -10.32 30.42 -14.33
N GLU A 388 -10.30 29.65 -15.42
CA GLU A 388 -11.46 29.09 -16.12
C GLU A 388 -11.85 27.71 -15.60
N CYS A 389 -10.88 26.97 -15.07
CA CYS A 389 -11.08 25.64 -14.51
C CYS A 389 -10.22 25.45 -13.27
N ILE A 390 -10.78 24.84 -12.24
CA ILE A 390 -10.03 24.21 -11.15
C ILE A 390 -10.39 22.73 -11.05
N VAL A 391 -9.37 21.88 -10.97
CA VAL A 391 -9.48 20.45 -10.72
C VAL A 391 -8.93 20.15 -9.33
N ILE A 392 -9.72 19.46 -8.50
CA ILE A 392 -9.35 19.02 -7.14
C ILE A 392 -9.69 17.53 -7.02
N GLY A 393 -8.80 16.70 -6.49
CA GLY A 393 -9.11 15.28 -6.32
C GLY A 393 -8.01 14.47 -5.68
N SER A 394 -8.03 13.16 -5.96
CA SER A 394 -7.05 12.20 -5.43
C SER A 394 -5.91 11.86 -6.39
N ALA A 395 -6.02 12.26 -7.67
CA ALA A 395 -5.13 11.81 -8.73
C ALA A 395 -3.80 12.56 -8.77
N ASN A 396 -2.71 11.84 -8.54
CA ASN A 396 -1.36 12.38 -8.73
C ASN A 396 -1.04 12.55 -10.22
N LEU A 397 -0.09 13.42 -10.56
CA LEU A 397 0.44 13.51 -11.93
C LEU A 397 1.53 12.46 -12.16
N ASN A 398 1.21 11.20 -11.88
CA ASN A 398 2.02 10.00 -12.18
C ASN A 398 1.23 9.02 -13.05
N ASN A 399 1.90 8.06 -13.71
CA ASN A 399 1.21 7.11 -14.57
C ASN A 399 0.24 6.21 -13.79
N ARG A 400 0.52 5.93 -12.51
CA ARG A 400 -0.39 5.18 -11.63
C ARG A 400 -1.78 5.80 -11.55
N SER A 401 -1.90 7.06 -11.16
CA SER A 401 -3.20 7.74 -11.01
C SER A 401 -3.87 8.00 -12.37
N MET A 402 -3.10 8.07 -13.46
CA MET A 402 -3.64 8.23 -14.81
C MET A 402 -4.24 6.94 -15.40
N LEU A 403 -3.84 5.76 -14.91
CA LEU A 403 -4.12 4.48 -15.61
C LEU A 403 -4.47 3.29 -14.70
N LEU A 404 -3.86 3.20 -13.52
CA LEU A 404 -3.78 1.98 -12.73
C LEU A 404 -4.57 2.07 -11.42
N ASP A 405 -4.35 3.12 -10.63
CA ASP A 405 -5.02 3.29 -9.33
C ASP A 405 -6.42 3.86 -9.54
N THR A 406 -7.36 3.51 -8.66
CA THR A 406 -8.70 4.12 -8.75
C THR A 406 -8.66 5.53 -8.19
N GLU A 407 -9.09 6.52 -8.96
CA GLU A 407 -9.04 7.95 -8.59
C GLU A 407 -10.39 8.62 -8.79
N CYS A 408 -10.56 9.80 -8.18
CA CYS A 408 -11.70 10.68 -8.37
C CYS A 408 -11.23 12.14 -8.34
N CYS A 409 -11.66 12.93 -9.33
CA CYS A 409 -11.43 14.36 -9.40
C CYS A 409 -12.73 15.10 -9.70
N ILE A 410 -12.83 16.30 -9.12
CA ILE A 410 -13.91 17.26 -9.34
C ILE A 410 -13.34 18.43 -10.13
N ALA A 411 -14.00 18.80 -11.22
CA ALA A 411 -13.67 19.94 -12.04
C ALA A 411 -14.77 20.99 -11.97
N LEU A 412 -14.45 22.17 -11.43
CA LEU A 412 -15.31 23.35 -11.52
C LEU A 412 -14.86 24.19 -12.70
N VAL A 413 -15.77 24.45 -13.64
CA VAL A 413 -15.49 25.20 -14.88
C VAL A 413 -16.40 26.41 -14.98
N ALA A 414 -15.80 27.58 -15.21
CA ALA A 414 -16.50 28.85 -15.33
C ALA A 414 -17.37 28.91 -16.59
N ALA A 415 -16.89 28.38 -17.72
CA ALA A 415 -17.63 28.30 -18.99
C ALA A 415 -18.27 29.63 -19.40
N GLY A 416 -17.54 30.73 -19.23
CA GLY A 416 -18.01 32.09 -19.52
C GLY A 416 -18.67 32.83 -18.35
N ASP A 417 -18.97 32.16 -17.22
CA ASP A 417 -19.48 32.82 -16.00
C ASP A 417 -18.34 33.55 -15.27
N ALA A 418 -18.36 34.88 -15.30
CA ALA A 418 -17.36 35.75 -14.66
C ALA A 418 -17.30 35.59 -13.13
N ARG A 419 -18.42 35.24 -12.48
CA ARG A 419 -18.48 35.01 -11.03
C ARG A 419 -17.75 33.74 -10.64
N ILE A 420 -17.95 32.65 -11.40
CA ILE A 420 -17.22 31.39 -11.18
C ILE A 420 -15.73 31.59 -11.46
N ARG A 421 -15.38 32.26 -12.56
CA ARG A 421 -13.99 32.61 -12.88
C ARG A 421 -13.33 33.41 -11.76
N GLY A 422 -14.01 34.43 -11.24
CA GLY A 422 -13.54 35.21 -10.10
C GLY A 422 -13.33 34.37 -8.84
N ALA A 423 -14.23 33.43 -8.56
CA ALA A 423 -14.09 32.50 -7.43
C ALA A 423 -12.88 31.57 -7.59
N ILE A 424 -12.63 31.04 -8.81
CA ILE A 424 -11.44 30.23 -9.11
C ILE A 424 -10.17 31.06 -8.93
N ALA A 425 -10.15 32.30 -9.42
CA ALA A 425 -9.02 33.22 -9.19
C ALA A 425 -8.76 33.44 -7.69
N ARG A 426 -9.80 33.66 -6.88
CA ARG A 426 -9.64 33.78 -5.42
C ARG A 426 -9.13 32.48 -4.78
N MET A 427 -9.50 31.30 -5.30
CA MET A 427 -8.95 30.02 -4.82
C MET A 427 -7.44 29.94 -5.09
N ARG A 428 -7.01 30.26 -6.32
CA ARG A 428 -5.57 30.35 -6.66
C ARG A 428 -4.83 31.33 -5.75
N GLU A 429 -5.39 32.51 -5.54
CA GLU A 429 -4.81 33.54 -4.68
C GLU A 429 -4.66 33.09 -3.24
N ARG A 430 -5.62 32.31 -2.69
CA ARG A 430 -5.48 31.72 -1.35
C ARG A 430 -4.33 30.71 -1.26
N LEU A 431 -4.21 29.80 -2.23
CA LEU A 431 -3.12 28.82 -2.26
C LEU A 431 -1.75 29.51 -2.39
N LEU A 432 -1.64 30.48 -3.30
CA LEU A 432 -0.40 31.25 -3.45
C LEU A 432 -0.10 32.09 -2.21
N ALA A 433 -1.10 32.75 -1.62
CA ALA A 433 -0.93 33.58 -0.44
C ALA A 433 -0.44 32.78 0.76
N GLU A 434 -0.96 31.57 0.92
CA GLU A 434 -0.46 30.60 1.89
C GLU A 434 1.03 30.33 1.64
N HIS A 435 1.42 29.79 0.48
CA HIS A 435 2.83 29.43 0.24
C HIS A 435 3.79 30.62 0.31
N LEU A 436 3.31 31.80 -0.10
CA LEU A 436 4.07 33.04 -0.09
C LEU A 436 4.05 33.73 1.26
N GLY A 437 3.30 33.29 2.27
CA GLY A 437 3.18 33.99 3.56
C GLY A 437 2.73 35.44 3.39
N THR A 438 1.62 35.65 2.69
CA THR A 438 0.98 36.95 2.44
C THR A 438 -0.55 36.81 2.44
N THR A 439 -1.29 37.85 2.05
CA THR A 439 -2.75 37.82 1.94
C THR A 439 -3.21 37.50 0.51
N PRO A 440 -4.39 36.87 0.32
CA PRO A 440 -4.97 36.66 -1.01
C PRO A 440 -5.13 37.96 -1.80
N ASP A 441 -5.52 39.06 -1.14
CA ASP A 441 -5.69 40.36 -1.79
C ASP A 441 -4.36 40.92 -2.32
N ALA A 442 -3.25 40.76 -1.59
CA ALA A 442 -1.94 41.16 -2.07
C ALA A 442 -1.49 40.35 -3.31
N VAL A 443 -1.86 39.07 -3.40
CA VAL A 443 -1.63 38.26 -4.60
C VAL A 443 -2.52 38.73 -5.74
N ALA A 444 -3.80 39.00 -5.47
CA ALA A 444 -4.75 39.50 -6.47
C ALA A 444 -4.27 40.81 -7.10
N ASP A 445 -3.88 41.78 -6.28
CA ASP A 445 -3.38 43.08 -6.70
C ASP A 445 -2.13 42.94 -7.58
N ALA A 446 -1.22 42.04 -7.20
CA ALA A 446 -0.01 41.78 -7.97
C ALA A 446 -0.30 41.14 -9.35
N PHE A 447 -1.30 40.27 -9.44
CA PHE A 447 -1.72 39.64 -10.70
C PHE A 447 -2.54 40.58 -11.60
N ALA A 448 -3.15 41.64 -11.05
CA ALA A 448 -3.94 42.60 -11.80
C ALA A 448 -3.10 43.49 -12.74
N CYS A 449 -1.78 43.60 -12.50
CA CYS A 449 -0.86 44.46 -13.25
C CYS A 449 -0.62 44.08 -14.73
N GLY A 450 -1.24 43.00 -15.23
CA GLY A 450 -1.16 42.58 -16.64
C GLY A 450 0.18 41.95 -17.05
N GLU A 451 1.11 41.78 -16.10
CA GLU A 451 2.36 41.05 -16.30
C GLU A 451 2.13 39.53 -16.41
N ARG A 452 3.12 38.81 -16.92
CA ARG A 452 3.09 37.35 -16.98
C ARG A 452 3.03 36.75 -15.56
N PRO A 453 2.17 35.74 -15.30
CA PRO A 453 1.99 35.14 -13.98
C PRO A 453 3.28 34.73 -13.26
N ASN A 454 4.23 34.11 -13.96
CA ASN A 454 5.50 33.68 -13.35
C ASN A 454 6.43 34.85 -13.05
N VAL A 455 6.36 35.96 -13.80
CA VAL A 455 7.11 37.19 -13.48
C VAL A 455 6.58 37.80 -12.20
N VAL A 456 5.24 37.86 -12.05
CA VAL A 456 4.59 38.31 -10.81
C VAL A 456 4.99 37.41 -9.64
N LEU A 457 4.97 36.10 -9.83
CA LEU A 457 5.32 35.13 -8.80
C LEU A 457 6.80 35.21 -8.40
N ASP A 458 7.71 35.38 -9.36
CA ASP A 458 9.14 35.56 -9.11
C ASP A 458 9.39 36.80 -8.22
N ARG A 459 8.66 37.90 -8.45
CA ARG A 459 8.70 39.10 -7.60
C ARG A 459 8.13 38.85 -6.21
N LEU A 460 6.95 38.22 -6.10
CA LEU A 460 6.30 37.96 -4.82
C LEU A 460 7.12 37.02 -3.91
N ARG A 461 7.83 36.07 -4.52
CA ARG A 461 8.65 35.09 -3.78
C ARG A 461 10.04 35.60 -3.41
N ALA A 462 10.49 36.71 -4.01
CA ALA A 462 11.81 37.31 -3.79
C ALA A 462 11.89 38.04 -2.43
N LYS A 463 11.70 37.28 -1.35
CA LYS A 463 11.73 37.78 0.03
C LYS A 463 12.30 36.72 0.97
N PRO A 464 12.86 37.13 2.12
CA PRO A 464 13.26 36.18 3.17
C PRO A 464 12.03 35.55 3.84
N GLY A 465 12.27 34.44 4.52
CA GLY A 465 11.27 33.73 5.31
C GLY A 465 10.35 32.82 4.49
N ARG A 466 9.08 32.77 4.89
CA ARG A 466 8.07 31.92 4.23
C ARG A 466 7.85 32.34 2.78
N THR A 467 8.13 31.42 1.86
CA THR A 467 8.05 31.68 0.42
C THR A 467 8.07 30.38 -0.39
N LEU A 468 7.89 30.47 -1.69
CA LEU A 468 8.16 29.39 -2.65
C LEU A 468 9.63 29.46 -3.10
N ARG A 469 10.33 28.32 -3.10
CA ARG A 469 11.72 28.21 -3.58
C ARG A 469 11.80 27.31 -4.81
N THR A 470 12.76 27.57 -5.69
CA THR A 470 13.01 26.76 -6.88
C THR A 470 13.45 25.35 -6.49
N LEU A 471 12.77 24.34 -7.04
CA LEU A 471 13.17 22.95 -6.96
C LEU A 471 13.90 22.57 -8.24
N ASP A 472 15.19 22.27 -8.11
CA ASP A 472 16.01 21.75 -9.22
C ASP A 472 16.46 20.32 -8.90
N PRO A 473 15.64 19.30 -9.25
CA PRO A 473 15.92 17.92 -8.93
C PRO A 473 17.02 17.36 -9.83
N ALA A 474 18.19 17.04 -9.25
CA ALA A 474 19.29 16.40 -9.96
C ALA A 474 19.15 14.87 -9.98
N VAL A 475 19.45 14.24 -11.13
CA VAL A 475 19.66 12.79 -11.20
C VAL A 475 21.10 12.50 -10.78
N SER A 476 21.32 11.99 -9.57
CA SER A 476 22.65 11.48 -9.22
C SER A 476 22.95 10.21 -10.05
N PRO A 477 24.16 10.06 -10.62
CA PRO A 477 24.54 8.90 -11.44
C PRO A 477 24.34 7.56 -10.73
N GLN A 478 24.39 7.56 -9.39
CA GLN A 478 24.19 6.35 -8.57
C GLN A 478 22.73 5.84 -8.62
N PHE A 479 21.75 6.74 -8.77
CA PHE A 479 20.33 6.38 -8.86
C PHE A 479 19.87 6.09 -10.29
N GLU A 480 20.66 6.47 -11.30
CA GLU A 480 20.37 6.18 -12.70
C GLU A 480 20.44 4.67 -13.02
N ALA A 481 21.14 3.88 -12.20
CA ALA A 481 21.13 2.42 -12.30
C ALA A 481 19.82 1.77 -11.81
N LEU A 482 18.94 2.50 -11.12
CA LEU A 482 17.67 2.01 -10.57
C LEU A 482 16.47 2.19 -11.53
N VAL A 483 16.72 2.62 -12.76
CA VAL A 483 15.71 2.81 -13.82
C VAL A 483 14.79 1.61 -14.06
N PRO A 484 15.27 0.35 -13.99
CA PRO A 484 14.36 -0.80 -14.11
C PRO A 484 13.36 -0.91 -12.95
N VAL A 485 13.66 -0.32 -11.79
CA VAL A 485 12.81 -0.35 -10.59
C VAL A 485 11.77 0.78 -10.64
N SER A 486 12.12 1.97 -11.12
CA SER A 486 11.19 3.11 -11.21
C SER A 486 10.08 2.87 -12.23
N ALA A 487 10.39 2.33 -13.42
CA ALA A 487 9.41 1.97 -14.43
C ALA A 487 8.42 0.86 -13.97
N ARG A 488 8.78 0.09 -12.93
CA ARG A 488 7.89 -0.93 -12.32
C ARG A 488 6.95 -0.35 -11.26
N LEU A 489 7.34 0.77 -10.63
CA LEU A 489 6.54 1.42 -9.59
C LEU A 489 5.53 2.42 -10.18
N ASP A 490 5.88 3.09 -11.28
CA ASP A 490 5.01 4.01 -12.02
C ASP A 490 4.82 3.58 -13.49
N PRO A 491 4.16 2.43 -13.74
CA PRO A 491 4.10 1.84 -15.07
C PRO A 491 3.16 2.62 -16.01
N GLU A 492 3.59 2.79 -17.26
CA GLU A 492 2.81 3.44 -18.33
C GLU A 492 1.69 2.55 -18.91
N GLN A 493 1.59 1.29 -18.48
CA GLN A 493 0.52 0.35 -18.83
C GLN A 493 0.18 -0.54 -17.62
N PRO A 494 -1.09 -0.98 -17.47
CA PRO A 494 -1.46 -1.93 -16.43
C PRO A 494 -0.62 -3.21 -16.53
N ILE A 495 0.02 -3.61 -15.44
CA ILE A 495 0.86 -4.81 -15.41
C ILE A 495 -0.06 -6.03 -15.42
N GLU A 496 0.08 -6.93 -16.40
CA GLU A 496 -0.70 -8.16 -16.45
C GLU A 496 -0.46 -9.03 -15.20
N PRO A 497 -1.50 -9.72 -14.67
CA PRO A 497 -1.38 -10.51 -13.44
C PRO A 497 -0.21 -11.50 -13.44
N ASP A 498 0.05 -12.12 -14.60
CA ASP A 498 1.10 -13.14 -14.78
C ASP A 498 2.50 -12.53 -14.86
N ARG A 499 2.58 -11.26 -15.26
CA ARG A 499 3.82 -10.47 -15.32
C ARG A 499 4.13 -9.86 -13.95
N PHE A 500 3.10 -9.38 -13.23
CA PHE A 500 3.21 -8.85 -11.87
C PHE A 500 3.70 -9.90 -10.85
N VAL A 501 3.24 -11.15 -10.96
CA VAL A 501 3.71 -12.27 -10.10
C VAL A 501 5.14 -12.68 -10.46
N ARG A 502 5.57 -12.57 -11.72
CA ARG A 502 6.97 -12.81 -12.12
C ARG A 502 7.92 -11.65 -11.75
N GLU A 503 7.39 -10.44 -11.60
CA GLU A 503 8.17 -9.20 -11.39
C GLU A 503 8.21 -8.71 -9.92
N PHE A 504 7.19 -9.01 -9.08
CA PHE A 504 7.10 -8.61 -7.66
C PHE A 504 7.20 -9.76 -6.65
N VAL A 505 7.14 -11.02 -7.09
CA VAL A 505 7.87 -12.05 -6.35
C VAL A 505 9.31 -11.61 -6.54
N PRO A 506 10.04 -11.20 -5.48
CA PRO A 506 11.44 -10.99 -5.64
C PRO A 506 11.92 -12.26 -6.34
N HIS A 507 12.63 -12.11 -7.46
CA HIS A 507 13.84 -12.88 -7.51
C HIS A 507 14.46 -12.50 -6.18
N GLU A 508 14.27 -13.36 -5.16
CA GLU A 508 15.27 -13.43 -4.14
C GLU A 508 16.52 -13.33 -4.99
N GLN A 509 17.42 -12.45 -4.64
CA GLN A 509 18.78 -12.93 -4.69
C GLN A 509 18.78 -14.22 -3.82
N HIS A 510 18.21 -15.34 -4.31
CA HIS A 510 18.96 -16.36 -4.96
C HIS A 510 20.33 -15.78 -5.38
N ARG A 511 21.17 -15.42 -4.39
CA ARG A 511 22.40 -16.18 -4.21
C ARG A 511 21.98 -17.58 -4.57
N SER A 512 22.29 -17.94 -5.80
CA SER A 512 21.67 -19.07 -6.46
C SER A 512 21.71 -20.24 -5.48
N LEU A 513 20.80 -21.20 -5.55
CA LEU A 513 20.96 -22.41 -4.73
C LEU A 513 22.41 -22.91 -4.84
N THR A 514 23.05 -22.76 -6.00
CA THR A 514 24.50 -22.85 -6.21
C THR A 514 25.36 -22.02 -5.25
N ALA A 515 25.15 -20.72 -5.06
CA ALA A 515 25.89 -19.89 -4.09
C ALA A 515 25.63 -20.29 -2.62
N ARG A 516 24.41 -20.71 -2.24
CA ARG A 516 24.13 -21.18 -0.86
C ARG A 516 24.81 -22.54 -0.59
N PHE A 517 24.76 -23.45 -1.56
CA PHE A 517 25.44 -24.75 -1.48
C PHE A 517 26.96 -24.65 -1.70
N PHE A 518 27.44 -23.64 -2.42
CA PHE A 518 28.86 -23.31 -2.53
C PHE A 518 29.38 -22.72 -1.23
N VAL A 519 28.63 -21.82 -0.57
CA VAL A 519 28.97 -21.34 0.78
C VAL A 519 28.94 -22.49 1.79
N LEU A 520 27.96 -23.40 1.72
CA LEU A 520 27.91 -24.58 2.57
C LEU A 520 29.09 -25.54 2.29
N GLY A 521 29.43 -25.77 1.02
CA GLY A 521 30.59 -26.55 0.61
C GLY A 521 31.91 -25.90 1.02
N ALA A 522 32.02 -24.57 0.92
CA ALA A 522 33.17 -23.80 1.38
C ALA A 522 33.31 -23.82 2.91
N ILE A 523 32.20 -23.80 3.66
CA ILE A 523 32.18 -23.97 5.12
C ILE A 523 32.63 -25.39 5.48
N VAL A 524 32.15 -26.43 4.79
CA VAL A 524 32.59 -27.82 5.00
C VAL A 524 34.07 -27.99 4.68
N LEU A 525 34.55 -27.40 3.59
CA LEU A 525 35.97 -27.40 3.21
C LEU A 525 36.83 -26.59 4.19
N ALA A 526 36.32 -25.47 4.69
CA ALA A 526 36.99 -24.68 5.73
C ALA A 526 37.07 -25.44 7.04
N ILE A 527 36.01 -26.15 7.45
CA ILE A 527 36.00 -27.04 8.62
C ILE A 527 36.99 -28.20 8.42
N ALA A 528 37.03 -28.80 7.22
CA ALA A 528 38.00 -29.84 6.90
C ALA A 528 39.45 -29.31 6.91
N ALA A 529 39.68 -28.10 6.41
CA ALA A 529 40.96 -27.41 6.44
C ALA A 529 41.37 -27.01 7.87
N LEU A 530 40.44 -26.56 8.70
CA LEU A 530 40.61 -26.31 10.13
C LEU A 530 40.92 -27.60 10.89
N ALA A 531 40.27 -28.72 10.56
CA ALA A 531 40.57 -30.03 11.13
C ALA A 531 41.95 -30.56 10.66
N LEU A 532 42.37 -30.24 9.43
CA LEU A 532 43.73 -30.52 8.96
C LEU A 532 44.76 -29.63 9.66
N ALA A 533 44.49 -28.34 9.80
CA ALA A 533 45.35 -27.40 10.52
C ALA A 533 45.47 -27.81 11.99
N TRP A 534 44.39 -28.23 12.63
CA TRP A 534 44.37 -28.83 13.97
C TRP A 534 45.29 -30.05 14.08
N ARG A 535 45.38 -30.88 13.03
CA ARG A 535 46.22 -32.09 12.99
C ARG A 535 47.72 -31.77 12.81
N PHE A 536 48.04 -30.75 12.02
CA PHE A 536 49.41 -30.45 11.62
C PHE A 536 49.99 -29.19 12.29
N THR A 537 49.27 -28.59 13.25
CA THR A 537 49.73 -27.45 14.05
C THR A 537 49.42 -27.65 15.55
N PRO A 538 50.06 -26.90 16.47
CA PRO A 538 49.82 -27.01 17.93
C PRO A 538 48.44 -26.54 18.41
N LEU A 539 47.54 -26.10 17.51
CA LEU A 539 46.22 -25.57 17.84
C LEU A 539 45.32 -26.57 18.60
N GLY A 540 45.57 -27.87 18.49
CA GLY A 540 44.80 -28.91 19.18
C GLY A 540 45.11 -29.08 20.67
N GLU A 541 46.15 -28.45 21.20
CA GLU A 541 46.59 -28.61 22.61
C GLU A 541 45.77 -27.76 23.60
N HIS A 542 44.97 -26.80 23.11
CA HIS A 542 44.25 -25.82 23.95
C HIS A 542 42.72 -26.05 24.08
N LEU A 543 42.16 -27.11 23.48
CA LEU A 543 40.71 -27.38 23.52
C LEU A 543 40.44 -28.85 23.87
N ASN A 544 39.90 -29.07 25.07
CA ASN A 544 39.68 -30.39 25.66
C ASN A 544 38.42 -31.09 25.12
N VAL A 545 38.49 -31.60 23.88
CA VAL A 545 37.41 -32.36 23.21
C VAL A 545 37.07 -33.67 23.94
N ALA A 546 38.02 -34.22 24.69
CA ALA A 546 37.86 -35.46 25.46
C ALA A 546 36.81 -35.35 26.59
N SER A 547 36.60 -34.15 27.14
CA SER A 547 35.57 -33.93 28.17
C SER A 547 34.15 -33.95 27.60
N LEU A 548 33.98 -33.47 26.36
CA LEU A 548 32.69 -33.43 25.68
C LEU A 548 32.25 -34.83 25.22
N SER A 549 33.19 -35.63 24.70
CA SER A 549 32.92 -37.00 24.27
C SER A 549 32.61 -37.93 25.45
N HIS A 550 33.28 -37.77 26.59
CA HIS A 550 32.99 -38.52 27.82
C HIS A 550 31.58 -38.23 28.39
N ALA A 551 31.15 -36.96 28.38
CA ALA A 551 29.82 -36.59 28.85
C ALA A 551 28.70 -37.13 27.95
N LEU A 552 28.89 -37.09 26.62
CA LEU A 552 27.93 -37.62 25.65
C LEU A 552 27.84 -39.16 25.67
N ALA A 553 28.97 -39.84 25.90
CA ALA A 553 29.00 -41.31 26.05
C ALA A 553 28.28 -41.81 27.31
N GLY A 554 28.25 -41.01 28.39
CA GLY A 554 27.50 -41.32 29.62
C GLY A 554 25.98 -41.34 29.40
N ILE A 555 25.47 -40.41 28.59
CA ILE A 555 24.04 -40.29 28.27
C ILE A 555 23.57 -41.46 27.39
N ALA A 556 24.38 -41.88 26.41
CA ALA A 556 24.05 -42.97 25.50
C ALA A 556 23.88 -44.34 26.19
N ARG A 557 24.48 -44.53 27.38
CA ARG A 557 24.44 -45.80 28.15
C ARG A 557 23.23 -45.93 29.07
N LEU A 558 22.42 -44.88 29.23
CA LEU A 558 21.21 -44.96 30.04
C LEU A 558 20.16 -45.84 29.33
N PRO A 559 19.53 -46.80 30.02
CA PRO A 559 18.43 -47.61 29.44
C PRO A 559 17.27 -46.75 28.94
N ALA A 560 17.05 -45.59 29.58
CA ALA A 560 16.03 -44.62 29.22
C ALA A 560 16.47 -43.64 28.10
N ALA A 561 17.70 -43.71 27.59
CA ALA A 561 18.23 -42.75 26.63
C ALA A 561 17.36 -42.58 25.37
N PRO A 562 16.81 -43.64 24.75
CA PRO A 562 15.94 -43.48 23.59
C PRO A 562 14.62 -42.74 23.91
N ALA A 563 14.05 -42.98 25.10
CA ALA A 563 12.81 -42.33 25.53
C ALA A 563 13.03 -40.86 25.88
N LEU A 564 14.13 -40.55 26.58
CA LEU A 564 14.54 -39.18 26.89
C LEU A 564 14.84 -38.38 25.62
N LEU A 565 15.49 -39.00 24.64
CA LEU A 565 15.74 -38.40 23.34
C LEU A 565 14.44 -38.09 22.59
N LEU A 566 13.50 -39.04 22.55
CA LEU A 566 12.19 -38.84 21.92
C LEU A 566 11.43 -37.67 22.58
N ALA A 567 11.43 -37.62 23.91
CA ALA A 567 10.84 -36.52 24.66
C ALA A 567 11.52 -35.18 24.34
N ALA A 568 12.87 -35.16 24.27
CA ALA A 568 13.63 -33.98 23.91
C ALA A 568 13.27 -33.46 22.51
N TYR A 569 13.09 -34.35 21.53
CA TYR A 569 12.66 -33.98 20.17
C TYR A 569 11.29 -33.29 20.16
N VAL A 570 10.32 -33.84 20.87
CA VAL A 570 8.96 -33.28 20.95
C VAL A 570 8.96 -31.93 21.67
N VAL A 571 9.64 -31.84 22.82
CA VAL A 571 9.75 -30.59 23.60
C VAL A 571 10.45 -29.51 22.78
N ALA A 572 11.62 -29.82 22.22
CA ALA A 572 12.41 -28.86 21.46
C ALA A 572 11.69 -28.38 20.19
N ALA A 573 10.99 -29.27 19.47
CA ALA A 573 10.16 -28.87 18.34
C ALA A 573 8.99 -27.97 18.76
N THR A 574 8.41 -28.16 19.95
CA THR A 574 7.35 -27.30 20.47
C THR A 574 7.86 -25.88 20.74
N PHE A 575 9.11 -25.75 21.20
CA PHE A 575 9.80 -24.45 21.37
C PHE A 575 10.50 -23.94 20.10
N ALA A 576 10.21 -24.52 18.94
CA ALA A 576 10.77 -24.14 17.64
C ALA A 576 12.31 -24.20 17.55
N VAL A 577 12.95 -25.05 18.37
CA VAL A 577 14.38 -25.33 18.27
C VAL A 577 14.66 -26.01 16.92
N PRO A 578 15.75 -25.64 16.22
CA PRO A 578 16.08 -26.24 14.93
C PRO A 578 16.27 -27.77 15.02
N ILE A 579 15.40 -28.51 14.33
CA ILE A 579 15.40 -29.99 14.31
C ILE A 579 16.74 -30.58 13.81
N THR A 580 17.44 -29.83 12.95
CA THR A 580 18.76 -30.21 12.42
C THR A 580 19.83 -30.31 13.50
N LEU A 581 19.77 -29.48 14.54
CA LEU A 581 20.69 -29.55 15.68
C LEU A 581 20.48 -30.83 16.48
N LEU A 582 19.23 -31.24 16.66
CA LEU A 582 18.88 -32.48 17.36
C LEU A 582 19.30 -33.71 16.56
N ILE A 583 19.12 -33.68 15.23
CA ILE A 583 19.57 -34.74 14.31
C ILE A 583 21.11 -34.87 14.36
N ALA A 584 21.83 -33.75 14.30
CA ALA A 584 23.28 -33.75 14.42
C ALA A 584 23.74 -34.29 15.79
N ALA A 585 23.16 -33.78 16.90
CA ALA A 585 23.47 -34.26 18.24
C ALA A 585 23.21 -35.76 18.39
N THR A 586 22.10 -36.26 17.85
CA THR A 586 21.77 -37.69 17.86
C THR A 586 22.81 -38.52 17.09
N GLY A 587 23.29 -38.02 15.95
CA GLY A 587 24.37 -38.66 15.20
C GLY A 587 25.73 -38.63 15.93
N LEU A 588 26.02 -37.56 16.68
CA LEU A 588 27.22 -37.47 17.53
C LEU A 588 27.16 -38.49 18.69
N VAL A 589 26.00 -38.63 19.34
CA VAL A 589 25.84 -39.47 20.54
C VAL A 589 25.72 -40.95 20.22
N PHE A 590 24.95 -41.30 19.18
CA PHE A 590 24.56 -42.69 18.89
C PHE A 590 25.21 -43.28 17.63
N GLY A 591 26.05 -42.49 16.94
CA GLY A 591 26.71 -42.92 15.70
C GLY A 591 25.77 -43.05 14.52
N ALA A 592 26.25 -43.64 13.41
CA ALA A 592 25.53 -43.63 12.14
C ALA A 592 24.20 -44.41 12.16
N TRP A 593 24.23 -45.72 12.35
CA TRP A 593 23.03 -46.56 12.21
C TRP A 593 21.99 -46.36 13.32
N PRO A 594 22.34 -46.39 14.62
CA PRO A 594 21.39 -46.11 15.68
C PRO A 594 20.95 -44.64 15.66
N GLY A 595 21.86 -43.70 15.35
CA GLY A 595 21.53 -42.28 15.23
C GLY A 595 20.54 -42.00 14.10
N PHE A 596 20.62 -42.69 12.97
CA PHE A 596 19.63 -42.59 11.89
C PHE A 596 18.24 -43.03 12.35
N ALA A 597 18.15 -44.20 13.00
CA ALA A 597 16.89 -44.72 13.50
C ALA A 597 16.27 -43.79 14.56
N TYR A 598 17.07 -43.36 15.53
CA TYR A 598 16.61 -42.47 16.59
C TYR A 598 16.24 -41.06 16.09
N ALA A 599 17.04 -40.48 15.19
CA ALA A 599 16.72 -39.18 14.60
C ALA A 599 15.47 -39.24 13.72
N GLY A 600 15.26 -40.34 13.00
CA GLY A 600 14.05 -40.59 12.22
C GLY A 600 12.81 -40.69 13.10
N ILE A 601 12.84 -41.56 14.11
CA ILE A 601 11.72 -41.75 15.05
C ILE A 601 11.43 -40.46 15.81
N GLY A 602 12.47 -39.77 16.31
CA GLY A 602 12.36 -38.50 17.02
C GLY A 602 11.73 -37.39 16.17
N SER A 603 12.19 -37.23 14.93
CA SER A 603 11.65 -36.24 13.99
C SER A 603 10.19 -36.53 13.64
N MET A 604 9.84 -37.80 13.44
CA MET A 604 8.48 -38.21 13.11
C MET A 604 7.51 -38.00 14.29
N ALA A 605 7.93 -38.32 15.52
CA ALA A 605 7.13 -38.06 16.71
C ALA A 605 6.93 -36.56 16.97
N ALA A 606 7.98 -35.77 16.82
CA ALA A 606 7.90 -34.31 16.90
C ALA A 606 6.97 -33.71 15.83
N ALA A 607 7.05 -34.23 14.59
CA ALA A 607 6.15 -33.83 13.51
C ALA A 607 4.69 -34.15 13.81
N ALA A 608 4.41 -35.36 14.31
CA ALA A 608 3.06 -35.79 14.68
C ALA A 608 2.49 -34.94 15.83
N ALA A 609 3.28 -34.69 16.88
CA ALA A 609 2.86 -33.91 18.04
C ALA A 609 2.54 -32.45 17.68
N THR A 610 3.42 -31.80 16.91
CA THR A 610 3.22 -30.40 16.48
C THR A 610 2.15 -30.27 15.39
N TYR A 611 1.92 -31.31 14.58
CA TYR A 611 0.76 -31.38 13.69
C TYR A 611 -0.55 -31.47 14.49
N ALA A 612 -0.60 -32.34 15.50
CA ALA A 612 -1.77 -32.48 16.37
C ALA A 612 -2.07 -31.17 17.11
N LEU A 613 -1.03 -30.49 17.59
CA LEU A 613 -1.14 -29.15 18.18
C LEU A 613 -1.72 -28.13 17.19
N GLY A 614 -1.26 -28.14 15.94
CA GLY A 614 -1.79 -27.25 14.90
C GLY A 614 -3.26 -27.53 14.57
N ARG A 615 -3.64 -28.82 14.54
CA ARG A 615 -5.03 -29.24 14.35
C ARG A 615 -5.93 -28.82 15.51
N TRP A 616 -5.42 -28.92 16.74
CA TRP A 616 -6.14 -28.51 17.96
C TRP A 616 -6.31 -26.99 18.05
N LEU A 617 -5.24 -26.22 17.77
CA LEU A 617 -5.27 -24.76 17.75
C LEU A 617 -6.20 -24.20 16.66
N GLY A 618 -6.36 -24.93 15.56
CA GLY A 618 -7.18 -24.53 14.44
C GLY A 618 -6.54 -23.43 13.58
N ARG A 619 -7.15 -23.20 12.41
CA ARG A 619 -6.58 -22.35 11.35
C ARG A 619 -6.30 -20.92 11.78
N ASP A 620 -7.18 -20.33 12.58
CA ASP A 620 -7.08 -18.92 12.95
C ASP A 620 -6.02 -18.66 14.01
N ALA A 621 -5.81 -19.58 14.97
CA ALA A 621 -4.76 -19.44 15.97
C ALA A 621 -3.37 -19.74 15.39
N VAL A 622 -3.24 -20.76 14.53
CA VAL A 622 -1.98 -21.06 13.84
C VAL A 622 -1.56 -19.91 12.92
N ARG A 623 -2.50 -19.26 12.23
CA ARG A 623 -2.21 -18.06 11.42
C ARG A 623 -1.70 -16.89 12.26
N ARG A 624 -2.20 -16.71 13.49
CA ARG A 624 -1.72 -15.68 14.42
C ARG A 624 -0.31 -15.99 14.96
N LEU A 625 0.00 -17.25 15.22
CA LEU A 625 1.27 -17.68 15.80
C LEU A 625 2.41 -17.77 14.77
N ALA A 626 2.12 -18.21 13.54
CA ALA A 626 3.13 -18.50 12.50
C ALA A 626 3.35 -17.37 11.46
N GLY A 627 2.53 -16.31 11.49
CA GLY A 627 2.75 -15.08 10.73
C GLY A 627 2.78 -15.25 9.19
N PRO A 628 3.53 -14.40 8.44
CA PRO A 628 3.56 -14.37 6.97
C PRO A 628 4.00 -15.66 6.26
N ARG A 629 4.61 -16.60 7.00
CA ARG A 629 5.08 -17.88 6.47
C ARG A 629 3.95 -18.91 6.35
N ALA A 630 2.93 -18.83 7.21
CA ALA A 630 1.78 -19.72 7.17
C ALA A 630 0.88 -19.50 5.95
N ASN A 631 0.70 -18.25 5.51
CA ASN A 631 -0.14 -17.91 4.36
C ASN A 631 0.48 -18.40 3.04
N ARG A 632 1.79 -18.18 2.85
CA ARG A 632 2.52 -18.71 1.69
C ARG A 632 2.48 -20.23 1.61
N LEU A 633 2.56 -20.90 2.76
CA LEU A 633 2.53 -22.35 2.84
C LEU A 633 1.13 -22.92 2.55
N SER A 634 0.08 -22.25 3.06
CA SER A 634 -1.33 -22.64 2.84
C SER A 634 -1.74 -22.60 1.37
N GLU A 635 -1.13 -21.73 0.55
CA GLU A 635 -1.42 -21.58 -0.88
C GLU A 635 -0.79 -22.69 -1.75
N HIS A 636 0.38 -23.21 -1.37
CA HIS A 636 1.12 -24.21 -2.14
C HIS A 636 0.68 -25.67 -1.88
N ILE A 637 -0.21 -25.87 -0.91
CA ILE A 637 -0.60 -27.19 -0.39
C ILE A 637 -1.85 -27.78 -1.12
N GLY A 638 -2.41 -27.07 -2.10
CA GLY A 638 -3.59 -27.50 -2.84
C GLY A 638 -3.33 -28.60 -3.88
N ARG A 639 -3.80 -29.83 -3.58
CA ARG A 639 -4.14 -30.96 -4.50
C ARG A 639 -3.22 -32.19 -4.61
N ARG A 640 -2.08 -32.30 -3.90
CA ARG A 640 -1.30 -33.57 -3.80
C ARG A 640 -0.60 -33.73 -2.43
N GLY A 641 -1.30 -34.27 -1.42
CA GLY A 641 -0.88 -34.26 -0.01
C GLY A 641 0.53 -34.79 0.29
N VAL A 642 0.87 -36.02 -0.16
CA VAL A 642 2.17 -36.66 0.13
C VAL A 642 3.32 -35.98 -0.61
N VAL A 643 3.19 -35.78 -1.93
CA VAL A 643 4.25 -35.23 -2.78
C VAL A 643 4.55 -33.78 -2.41
N ALA A 644 3.52 -32.97 -2.15
CA ALA A 644 3.69 -31.60 -1.70
C ALA A 644 4.46 -31.54 -0.37
N MET A 645 4.12 -32.42 0.58
CA MET A 645 4.83 -32.48 1.86
C MET A 645 6.28 -32.97 1.71
N ALA A 646 6.55 -33.94 0.87
CA ALA A 646 7.92 -34.41 0.62
C ALA A 646 8.80 -33.31 0.03
N VAL A 647 8.31 -32.61 -1.00
CA VAL A 647 9.02 -31.48 -1.61
C VAL A 647 9.23 -30.35 -0.60
N LEU A 648 8.22 -30.05 0.21
CA LEU A 648 8.30 -29.00 1.22
C LEU A 648 9.33 -29.30 2.32
N ARG A 649 9.65 -30.57 2.61
CA ARG A 649 10.72 -30.93 3.55
C ARG A 649 12.10 -30.94 2.95
N LEU A 650 12.20 -31.24 1.65
CA LEU A 650 13.47 -31.20 0.92
C LEU A 650 13.94 -29.76 0.71
N LEU A 651 13.01 -28.80 0.63
CA LEU A 651 13.30 -27.39 0.44
C LEU A 651 13.20 -26.64 1.78
N PRO A 652 14.19 -25.83 2.18
CA PRO A 652 14.18 -25.09 3.45
C PRO A 652 13.30 -23.84 3.38
N ILE A 653 12.01 -24.02 3.09
CA ILE A 653 11.04 -22.93 2.83
C ILE A 653 10.53 -22.31 4.14
N ALA A 654 10.42 -23.11 5.21
CA ALA A 654 9.96 -22.65 6.52
C ALA A 654 10.51 -23.52 7.67
N PRO A 655 10.55 -23.00 8.91
CA PRO A 655 10.96 -23.77 10.09
C PRO A 655 10.09 -25.02 10.29
N PHE A 656 10.71 -26.10 10.79
CA PHE A 656 10.09 -27.41 10.98
C PHE A 656 8.73 -27.34 11.68
N THR A 657 8.67 -26.66 12.83
CA THR A 657 7.46 -26.49 13.65
C THR A 657 6.35 -25.72 12.93
N VAL A 658 6.71 -24.68 12.17
CA VAL A 658 5.75 -23.87 11.41
C VAL A 658 5.06 -24.72 10.34
N VAL A 659 5.83 -25.53 9.60
CA VAL A 659 5.28 -26.44 8.60
C VAL A 659 4.29 -27.43 9.23
N ASN A 660 4.60 -27.97 10.40
CA ASN A 660 3.77 -28.97 11.08
C ASN A 660 2.46 -28.36 11.59
N LEU A 661 2.53 -27.21 12.26
CA LEU A 661 1.38 -26.50 12.79
C LEU A 661 0.42 -26.11 11.65
N VAL A 662 0.96 -25.56 10.56
CA VAL A 662 0.17 -25.13 9.40
C VAL A 662 -0.44 -26.33 8.68
N ALA A 663 0.30 -27.42 8.51
CA ALA A 663 -0.24 -28.65 7.94
C ALA A 663 -1.38 -29.22 8.79
N GLY A 664 -1.25 -29.19 10.13
CA GLY A 664 -2.28 -29.62 11.08
C GLY A 664 -3.55 -28.76 11.05
N ALA A 665 -3.38 -27.45 10.89
CA ALA A 665 -4.46 -26.47 10.74
C ALA A 665 -5.09 -26.43 9.32
N SER A 666 -4.55 -27.20 8.37
CA SER A 666 -4.96 -27.24 6.97
C SER A 666 -5.73 -28.51 6.61
N HIS A 667 -6.13 -28.65 5.34
CA HIS A 667 -6.87 -29.80 4.83
C HIS A 667 -6.00 -31.06 4.56
N ILE A 668 -4.72 -31.09 4.97
CA ILE A 668 -3.87 -32.27 4.77
C ILE A 668 -4.22 -33.33 5.81
N GLY A 669 -4.54 -34.55 5.37
CA GLY A 669 -4.72 -35.69 6.28
C GLY A 669 -3.42 -36.10 6.97
N LEU A 670 -3.50 -36.57 8.22
CA LEU A 670 -2.34 -37.00 9.02
C LEU A 670 -1.48 -38.03 8.27
N ARG A 671 -2.10 -38.98 7.56
CA ARG A 671 -1.41 -39.99 6.76
C ARG A 671 -0.51 -39.36 5.70
N ASP A 672 -1.04 -38.44 4.91
CA ASP A 672 -0.31 -37.79 3.82
C ASP A 672 0.83 -36.92 4.36
N PHE A 673 0.58 -36.24 5.48
CA PHE A 673 1.58 -35.44 6.18
C PHE A 673 2.75 -36.28 6.69
N LEU A 674 2.47 -37.42 7.34
CA LEU A 674 3.51 -38.28 7.90
C LEU A 674 4.32 -38.97 6.81
N ILE A 675 3.67 -39.53 5.78
CA ILE A 675 4.38 -40.18 4.66
C ILE A 675 5.23 -39.16 3.91
N GLY A 676 4.68 -37.99 3.58
CA GLY A 676 5.44 -36.94 2.91
C GLY A 676 6.60 -36.42 3.76
N THR A 677 6.39 -36.26 5.08
CA THR A 677 7.45 -35.83 6.00
C THR A 677 8.57 -36.87 6.10
N ALA A 678 8.24 -38.15 6.22
CA ALA A 678 9.23 -39.23 6.26
C ALA A 678 10.08 -39.26 4.98
N LEU A 679 9.44 -39.27 3.81
CA LEU A 679 10.13 -39.29 2.52
C LEU A 679 11.02 -38.05 2.30
N GLY A 680 10.53 -36.87 2.67
CA GLY A 680 11.27 -35.64 2.45
C GLY A 680 12.39 -35.36 3.46
N MET A 681 12.31 -35.90 4.67
CA MET A 681 13.38 -35.74 5.68
C MET A 681 14.46 -36.82 5.60
N LEU A 682 14.16 -38.00 5.05
CA LEU A 682 15.08 -39.14 5.00
C LEU A 682 16.47 -38.77 4.46
N PRO A 683 16.61 -38.07 3.31
CA PRO A 683 17.94 -37.77 2.77
C PRO A 683 18.73 -36.81 3.66
N GLY A 684 18.05 -35.82 4.25
CA GLY A 684 18.68 -34.85 5.15
C GLY A 684 19.13 -35.47 6.47
N ILE A 685 18.36 -36.43 7.01
CA ILE A 685 18.72 -37.17 8.22
C ILE A 685 19.96 -38.04 7.95
N VAL A 686 19.95 -38.84 6.87
CA VAL A 686 21.11 -39.67 6.48
C VAL A 686 22.36 -38.79 6.36
N LEU A 687 22.25 -37.67 5.66
CA LEU A 687 23.37 -36.79 5.41
C LEU A 687 23.91 -36.16 6.70
N THR A 688 23.02 -35.63 7.54
CA THR A 688 23.40 -34.91 8.77
C THR A 688 23.98 -35.86 9.81
N VAL A 689 23.38 -37.04 10.00
CA VAL A 689 23.88 -38.06 10.93
C VAL A 689 25.22 -38.62 10.46
N THR A 690 25.37 -38.91 9.16
CA THR A 690 26.64 -39.38 8.61
C THR A 690 27.71 -38.30 8.74
N PHE A 691 27.41 -37.03 8.43
CA PHE A 691 28.34 -35.93 8.62
C PHE A 691 28.78 -35.78 10.08
N ALA A 692 27.83 -35.79 11.03
CA ALA A 692 28.13 -35.69 12.46
C ALA A 692 29.00 -36.85 12.95
N HIS A 693 28.68 -38.07 12.53
CA HIS A 693 29.48 -39.26 12.84
C HIS A 693 30.91 -39.14 12.30
N GLN A 694 31.07 -38.76 11.03
CA GLN A 694 32.38 -38.61 10.40
C GLN A 694 33.17 -37.42 10.95
N LEU A 695 32.51 -36.34 11.38
CA LEU A 695 33.15 -35.23 12.08
C LEU A 695 33.73 -35.68 13.43
N THR A 696 32.97 -36.48 14.19
CA THR A 696 33.45 -37.06 15.46
C THR A 696 34.62 -38.02 15.23
N ALA A 697 34.54 -38.85 14.19
CA ALA A 697 35.62 -39.76 13.80
C ALA A 697 36.88 -38.99 13.37
N ALA A 698 36.74 -37.92 12.58
CA ALA A 698 37.85 -37.07 12.17
C ALA A 698 38.52 -36.34 13.34
N LEU A 699 37.75 -35.95 14.36
CA LEU A 699 38.26 -35.27 15.56
C LEU A 699 38.87 -36.25 16.59
N SER A 700 38.29 -37.45 16.75
CA SER A 700 38.68 -38.40 17.81
C SER A 700 39.72 -39.42 17.34
N HIS A 701 39.64 -39.86 16.08
CA HIS A 701 40.54 -40.82 15.45
C HIS A 701 40.84 -40.39 14.00
N PRO A 702 41.68 -39.35 13.80
CA PRO A 702 41.94 -38.76 12.49
C PRO A 702 42.62 -39.76 11.54
N GLY A 703 41.82 -40.38 10.66
CA GLY A 703 42.27 -41.30 9.62
C GLY A 703 41.85 -40.84 8.22
N PRO A 704 42.57 -41.25 7.14
CA PRO A 704 42.30 -40.80 5.77
C PRO A 704 40.85 -41.06 5.31
N GLY A 705 40.24 -42.14 5.80
CA GLY A 705 38.85 -42.50 5.49
C GLY A 705 37.82 -41.49 5.99
N ALA A 706 38.00 -40.90 7.17
CA ALA A 706 37.05 -39.93 7.73
C ALA A 706 37.03 -38.63 6.90
N PHE A 707 38.21 -38.15 6.51
CA PHE A 707 38.35 -36.97 5.65
C PHE A 707 37.86 -37.23 4.22
N ALA A 708 38.10 -38.42 3.66
CA ALA A 708 37.57 -38.83 2.37
C ALA A 708 36.03 -38.84 2.36
N TRP A 709 35.39 -39.32 3.43
CA TRP A 709 33.94 -39.29 3.58
C TRP A 709 33.38 -37.86 3.74
N LEU A 710 34.05 -36.98 4.49
CA LEU A 710 33.65 -35.57 4.60
C LEU A 710 33.74 -34.84 3.25
N ALA A 711 34.80 -35.10 2.48
CA ALA A 711 34.96 -34.59 1.12
C ALA A 711 33.88 -35.15 0.16
N ALA A 712 33.60 -36.46 0.23
CA ALA A 712 32.55 -37.10 -0.57
C ALA A 712 31.15 -36.55 -0.25
N ILE A 713 30.82 -36.34 1.03
CA ILE A 713 29.58 -35.70 1.48
C ILE A 713 29.46 -34.28 0.93
N GLY A 714 30.55 -33.50 0.98
CA GLY A 714 30.60 -32.16 0.38
C GLY A 714 30.38 -32.18 -1.13
N LEU A 715 30.97 -33.15 -1.84
CA LEU A 715 30.85 -33.28 -3.29
C LEU A 715 29.45 -33.73 -3.73
N VAL A 716 28.81 -34.63 -2.98
CA VAL A 716 27.41 -35.04 -3.18
C VAL A 716 26.45 -33.87 -2.96
N LEU A 717 26.66 -33.07 -1.91
CA LEU A 717 25.88 -31.86 -1.65
C LEU A 717 25.96 -30.88 -2.83
N VAL A 718 27.16 -30.65 -3.36
CA VAL A 718 27.37 -29.80 -4.56
C VAL A 718 26.70 -30.42 -5.80
N GLY A 719 26.85 -31.73 -6.01
CA GLY A 719 26.26 -32.45 -7.15
C GLY A 719 24.74 -32.44 -7.17
N VAL A 720 24.09 -32.74 -6.03
CA VAL A 720 22.63 -32.66 -5.85
C VAL A 720 22.13 -31.25 -6.12
N SER A 721 22.88 -30.23 -5.70
CA SER A 721 22.54 -28.83 -5.94
C SER A 721 22.56 -28.46 -7.41
N ILE A 722 23.58 -28.92 -8.16
CA ILE A 722 23.68 -28.71 -9.60
C ILE A 722 22.55 -29.43 -10.34
N LEU A 723 22.23 -30.67 -9.93
CA LEU A 723 21.15 -31.46 -10.51
C LEU A 723 19.78 -30.82 -10.27
N LEU A 724 19.51 -30.37 -9.04
CA LEU A 724 18.28 -29.68 -8.67
C LEU A 724 18.10 -28.39 -9.50
N VAL A 725 19.18 -27.63 -9.70
CA VAL A 725 19.17 -26.43 -10.57
C VAL A 725 18.88 -26.79 -12.03
N ARG A 726 19.44 -27.89 -12.55
CA ARG A 726 19.16 -28.34 -13.94
C ARG A 726 17.73 -28.83 -14.11
N VAL A 727 17.19 -29.55 -13.14
CA VAL A 727 15.81 -30.06 -13.17
C VAL A 727 14.82 -28.89 -13.04
N LEU A 728 15.04 -27.96 -12.11
CA LEU A 728 14.19 -26.79 -11.94
C LEU A 728 14.24 -25.83 -13.14
N ARG A 729 15.36 -25.77 -13.87
CA ARG A 729 15.47 -25.03 -15.14
C ARG A 729 14.74 -25.68 -16.32
N ARG A 730 14.51 -27.00 -16.29
CA ARG A 730 13.73 -27.72 -17.32
C ARG A 730 12.22 -27.65 -17.10
N TRP A 731 11.79 -27.17 -15.93
CA TRP A 731 10.39 -27.03 -15.52
C TRP A 731 9.91 -25.57 -15.49
N ARG A 732 10.80 -24.62 -15.81
CA ARG A 732 10.45 -23.26 -16.26
C ARG A 732 10.34 -23.27 -17.77
#